data_AF-A0A6C1PQB7-F1
#
_entry.id   AF-A0A6C1PQB7-F1
#
_cell.length_a   1.000
_cell.length_b   1.000
_cell.length_c   1.000
_cell.angle_alpha   90.00
_cell.angle_beta   90.00
_cell.angle_gamma   90.00
#
_symmetry.space_group_name_H-M   'P 1'
#
loop_
_entity.id
_entity.type
_entity.pdbx_description
1 polymer ?
#
loop_
_entity_poly.entity_id
_entity_poly.type
_entity_poly.pdbx_seq_one_letter_code
_entity_poly.pdbx_strand_id
1 'polypeptide(L)'
;MSSIDWTNVPATGCSIRHDGATTIMSADADGGCVAFEGAPGRVAGVDWAAGRYLVFDALDHEEWTLGVVFRLWSADGSSRGDASAPADMHITMGLMPGLPTRLSLPLSALDSQTMFMPRTPGKLKTVIVGERLDPARIVRLELGVMPAHAPQTLSITDLRMVDAEPDYPVPDVKLVDEIGQYTGREWPGKTRSVDEMVAYLNAQYAEASAPAEQFPGRNRYGGSAAATIDATGFFRTHHDGKRWWLVDPDGAPFFSTGPDCVRPHIECPVDGIESLFRWLPPKEGDYADAWSARTPYGHAFFDFGIANLIRAFGADWRDRWEAITARRLRGWGFNTIANWSDRGITRTAGLPYVWPLVDFPTTKKTIFRDFPDVFDDEFERNATRFAAQLDDFRGDPLLIGYFLRNEPTWAFVRGLNIAEEVLATTDAPASRRALADHLSRRYGGDVAKFNAAWSVGLSSFAELETRIIPHASRASAVAHDDLIAFSRIMIRRYVELPSQACRRVDPDHLNLGMRYAYVASDLLLEGSDCFDVFSINCYQMDPTDHIDAVGKAVNLPIMIGEYHFGALDRGLVANALRGVESQADRGIGYRYYLERAAANPYCVGAHYFTVADEATLGRYDGENWNIGIEDVCRRPYVEFVDG
;
A
#
# COMPACT_ATOMS: atom_id res chain seq x y z
N MET A 1 33.45 -6.45 -13.76
CA MET A 1 32.56 -5.30 -13.47
C MET A 1 32.41 -4.51 -14.76
N SER A 2 31.19 -4.42 -15.28
CA SER A 2 30.86 -3.64 -16.48
C SER A 2 30.11 -2.38 -16.05
N SER A 3 30.69 -1.21 -16.31
CA SER A 3 30.04 0.09 -16.14
C SER A 3 29.04 0.33 -17.26
N ILE A 4 27.93 1.03 -16.97
CA ILE A 4 26.99 1.45 -18.01
C ILE A 4 27.60 2.53 -18.91
N ASP A 5 27.44 2.38 -20.22
CA ASP A 5 27.89 3.34 -21.23
C ASP A 5 26.87 4.47 -21.39
N TRP A 6 27.26 5.70 -21.05
CA TRP A 6 26.44 6.90 -21.15
C TRP A 6 26.60 7.64 -22.48
N THR A 7 27.38 7.10 -23.42
CA THR A 7 27.66 7.74 -24.70
C THR A 7 26.44 7.69 -25.63
N ASN A 8 26.01 8.85 -26.16
CA ASN A 8 24.89 8.97 -27.10
C ASN A 8 23.55 8.39 -26.62
N VAL A 9 23.28 8.42 -25.32
CA VAL A 9 22.03 7.90 -24.75
C VAL A 9 20.88 8.88 -25.04
N PRO A 10 19.81 8.45 -25.73
CA PRO A 10 18.62 9.27 -25.96
C PRO A 10 17.98 9.70 -24.63
N ALA A 11 17.66 10.99 -24.52
CA ALA A 11 16.98 11.58 -23.36
C ALA A 11 15.59 12.09 -23.76
N THR A 12 14.61 11.91 -22.88
CA THR A 12 13.23 12.38 -23.04
C THR A 12 12.79 13.10 -21.78
N GLY A 13 12.33 14.36 -21.89
CA GLY A 13 11.92 15.17 -20.74
C GLY A 13 13.06 15.56 -19.78
N CYS A 14 14.32 15.30 -20.16
CA CYS A 14 15.49 15.66 -19.36
C CYS A 14 16.71 16.01 -20.22
N SER A 15 17.69 16.64 -19.60
CA SER A 15 19.04 16.85 -20.12
C SER A 15 20.07 16.12 -19.26
N ILE A 16 21.18 15.70 -19.88
CA ILE A 16 22.30 15.04 -19.20
C ILE A 16 23.53 15.91 -19.35
N ARG A 17 24.28 16.07 -18.26
CA ARG A 17 25.67 16.57 -18.29
C ARG A 17 26.57 15.69 -17.44
N HIS A 18 27.85 15.64 -17.81
CA HIS A 18 28.85 14.89 -17.05
C HIS A 18 29.78 15.86 -16.32
N ASP A 19 30.04 15.57 -15.04
CA ASP A 19 31.01 16.25 -14.20
C ASP A 19 31.94 15.20 -13.58
N GLY A 20 33.09 14.96 -14.23
CA GLY A 20 33.98 13.85 -13.90
C GLY A 20 33.29 12.50 -14.09
N ALA A 21 33.18 11.71 -13.00
CA ALA A 21 32.51 10.42 -12.99
C ALA A 21 30.99 10.51 -12.70
N THR A 22 30.50 11.71 -12.37
CA THR A 22 29.11 11.96 -12.02
C THR A 22 28.33 12.29 -13.28
N THR A 23 27.21 11.60 -13.48
CA THR A 23 26.20 11.94 -14.47
C THR A 23 25.08 12.73 -13.78
N ILE A 24 24.80 13.93 -14.27
CA ILE A 24 23.78 14.81 -13.72
C ILE A 24 22.63 14.87 -14.71
N MET A 25 21.46 14.41 -14.28
CA MET A 25 20.20 14.47 -15.00
C MET A 25 19.37 15.63 -14.45
N SER A 26 18.95 16.53 -15.34
CA SER A 26 17.98 17.59 -15.01
C SER A 26 16.71 17.38 -15.82
N ALA A 27 15.60 17.11 -15.14
CA ALA A 27 14.30 16.80 -15.71
C ALA A 27 13.30 17.93 -15.45
N ASP A 28 12.32 18.07 -16.34
CA ASP A 28 11.19 18.97 -16.13
C ASP A 28 10.20 18.39 -15.10
N ALA A 29 9.15 19.14 -14.74
CA ALA A 29 8.15 18.71 -13.76
C ALA A 29 7.38 17.44 -14.20
N ASP A 30 7.26 17.19 -15.51
CA ASP A 30 6.65 15.96 -16.04
C ASP A 30 7.54 14.71 -15.86
N GLY A 31 8.70 14.86 -15.20
CA GLY A 31 9.73 13.85 -15.06
C GLY A 31 10.57 13.74 -16.33
N GLY A 32 11.48 12.77 -16.34
CA GLY A 32 12.36 12.56 -17.48
C GLY A 32 13.17 11.29 -17.35
N CYS A 33 13.58 10.74 -18.49
CA CYS A 33 14.36 9.51 -18.54
C CYS A 33 15.37 9.48 -19.69
N VAL A 34 16.31 8.58 -19.54
CA VAL A 34 17.30 8.21 -20.54
C VAL A 34 17.06 6.75 -20.93
N ALA A 35 17.22 6.43 -22.21
CA ALA A 35 16.88 5.13 -22.75
C ALA A 35 18.10 4.37 -23.26
N PHE A 36 18.26 3.14 -22.79
CA PHE A 36 19.26 2.20 -23.25
C PHE A 36 18.57 1.07 -24.01
N GLU A 37 19.03 0.78 -25.22
CA GLU A 37 18.54 -0.33 -26.03
C GLU A 37 19.70 -1.27 -26.39
N GLY A 38 19.38 -2.53 -26.65
CA GLY A 38 20.38 -3.50 -27.07
C GLY A 38 19.80 -4.83 -27.49
N ALA A 39 20.69 -5.79 -27.75
CA ALA A 39 20.28 -7.16 -27.99
C ALA A 39 19.69 -7.78 -26.70
N PRO A 40 18.82 -8.81 -26.80
CA PRO A 40 18.29 -9.49 -25.63
C PRO A 40 19.37 -9.88 -24.62
N GLY A 41 19.20 -9.45 -23.37
CA GLY A 41 20.14 -9.67 -22.26
C GLY A 41 21.37 -8.78 -22.26
N ARG A 42 21.54 -7.91 -23.27
CA ARG A 42 22.69 -7.01 -23.45
C ARG A 42 22.24 -5.59 -23.71
N VAL A 43 21.80 -4.91 -22.66
CA VAL A 43 21.31 -3.52 -22.68
C VAL A 43 22.24 -2.65 -21.84
N ALA A 44 22.45 -1.39 -22.26
CA ALA A 44 23.32 -0.43 -21.56
C ALA A 44 24.81 -0.86 -21.46
N GLY A 45 25.27 -1.70 -22.40
CA GLY A 45 26.64 -2.21 -22.41
C GLY A 45 26.94 -3.29 -21.34
N VAL A 46 25.92 -3.79 -20.64
CA VAL A 46 26.05 -4.79 -19.58
C VAL A 46 25.30 -6.08 -19.91
N ASP A 47 25.81 -7.22 -19.42
CA ASP A 47 25.19 -8.55 -19.60
C ASP A 47 24.29 -8.86 -18.40
N TRP A 48 22.97 -8.74 -18.60
CA TRP A 48 21.94 -8.91 -17.58
C TRP A 48 21.81 -10.35 -17.08
N ALA A 49 22.41 -11.33 -17.77
CA ALA A 49 22.49 -12.71 -17.29
C ALA A 49 23.74 -12.98 -16.43
N ALA A 50 24.75 -12.10 -16.48
CA ALA A 50 26.04 -12.33 -15.83
C ALA A 50 26.10 -11.83 -14.37
N GLY A 51 25.33 -10.78 -14.04
CA GLY A 51 25.33 -10.19 -12.70
C GLY A 51 24.14 -10.56 -11.83
N ARG A 52 24.18 -10.13 -10.58
CA ARG A 52 23.08 -10.33 -9.61
C ARG A 52 22.44 -9.03 -9.14
N TYR A 53 23.17 -7.92 -9.17
CA TYR A 53 22.68 -6.62 -8.72
C TYR A 53 23.12 -5.53 -9.69
N LEU A 54 22.20 -4.61 -9.99
CA LEU A 54 22.51 -3.30 -10.56
C LEU A 54 22.69 -2.31 -9.40
N VAL A 55 23.85 -1.63 -9.33
CA VAL A 55 24.22 -0.76 -8.20
C VAL A 55 24.68 0.59 -8.73
N PHE A 56 24.34 1.66 -8.02
CA PHE A 56 24.77 3.03 -8.29
C PHE A 56 24.63 3.91 -7.06
N ASP A 57 25.42 4.97 -6.99
CA ASP A 57 25.27 6.03 -5.99
C ASP A 57 24.42 7.15 -6.56
N ALA A 58 23.45 7.62 -5.78
CA ALA A 58 22.49 8.64 -6.17
C ALA A 58 22.46 9.80 -5.18
N LEU A 59 22.24 11.01 -5.69
CA LEU A 59 21.99 12.20 -4.88
C LEU A 59 20.83 13.00 -5.48
N ASP A 60 19.83 13.21 -4.65
CA ASP A 60 18.70 14.10 -4.87
C ASP A 60 19.09 15.53 -4.47
N HIS A 61 18.96 16.48 -5.39
CA HIS A 61 19.31 17.89 -5.18
C HIS A 61 18.12 18.77 -4.77
N GLU A 62 16.93 18.18 -4.66
CA GLU A 62 15.72 18.91 -4.32
C GLU A 62 15.54 19.07 -2.81
N GLU A 63 14.51 19.81 -2.40
CA GLU A 63 14.07 19.92 -1.00
C GLU A 63 12.99 18.89 -0.64
N TRP A 64 12.61 18.02 -1.58
CA TRP A 64 11.59 16.99 -1.44
C TRP A 64 12.10 15.63 -1.90
N THR A 65 11.45 14.56 -1.47
CA THR A 65 11.78 13.19 -1.86
C THR A 65 11.61 12.97 -3.37
N LEU A 66 12.69 12.56 -4.02
CA LEU A 66 12.72 12.16 -5.42
C LEU A 66 12.59 10.64 -5.59
N GLY A 67 11.81 10.20 -6.58
CA GLY A 67 11.73 8.79 -6.98
C GLY A 67 12.54 8.50 -8.24
N VAL A 68 13.58 7.67 -8.12
CA VAL A 68 14.35 7.14 -9.26
C VAL A 68 13.56 6.01 -9.89
N VAL A 69 13.39 6.06 -11.21
CA VAL A 69 12.55 5.16 -11.98
C VAL A 69 13.38 4.29 -12.92
N PHE A 70 13.10 2.99 -12.91
CA PHE A 70 13.50 2.03 -13.94
C PHE A 70 12.27 1.53 -14.68
N ARG A 71 12.29 1.58 -16.00
CA ARG A 71 11.29 0.91 -16.85
C ARG A 71 11.96 -0.10 -17.75
N LEU A 72 11.41 -1.29 -17.84
CA LEU A 72 12.03 -2.43 -18.54
C LEU A 72 11.08 -3.00 -19.57
N TRP A 73 11.62 -3.32 -20.74
CA TRP A 73 10.92 -4.06 -21.80
C TRP A 73 11.67 -5.35 -22.10
N SER A 74 10.93 -6.44 -22.26
CA SER A 74 11.47 -7.74 -22.63
C SER A 74 11.02 -8.16 -24.03
N ALA A 75 11.89 -8.86 -24.76
CA ALA A 75 11.58 -9.43 -26.07
C ALA A 75 10.42 -10.45 -26.03
N ASP A 76 10.20 -11.05 -24.87
CA ASP A 76 9.06 -11.90 -24.55
C ASP A 76 8.26 -11.31 -23.38
N GLY A 77 8.21 -9.99 -23.25
CA GLY A 77 7.24 -9.33 -22.38
C GLY A 77 5.91 -9.13 -23.11
N SER A 78 4.93 -8.56 -22.42
CA SER A 78 3.66 -8.08 -22.96
C SER A 78 3.86 -7.08 -24.10
N SER A 79 4.89 -6.24 -23.98
CA SER A 79 5.32 -5.25 -24.97
C SER A 79 5.98 -5.89 -26.21
N ARG A 80 6.49 -7.12 -26.08
CA ARG A 80 7.34 -7.80 -27.09
C ARG A 80 8.55 -6.95 -27.53
N GLY A 81 9.04 -6.09 -26.64
CA GLY A 81 10.14 -5.17 -26.92
C GLY A 81 9.75 -3.91 -27.69
N ASP A 82 8.46 -3.69 -27.96
CA ASP A 82 7.97 -2.46 -28.60
C ASP A 82 8.06 -1.28 -27.61
N ALA A 83 8.99 -0.36 -27.85
CA ALA A 83 9.18 0.82 -27.02
C ALA A 83 7.99 1.81 -27.06
N SER A 84 7.08 1.68 -28.02
CA SER A 84 5.83 2.46 -28.05
C SER A 84 4.74 1.88 -27.16
N ALA A 85 4.87 0.62 -26.76
CA ALA A 85 3.99 -0.02 -25.77
C ALA A 85 4.42 0.33 -24.34
N PRO A 86 3.50 0.28 -23.36
CA PRO A 86 3.86 0.40 -21.95
C PRO A 86 4.97 -0.59 -21.55
N ALA A 87 5.82 -0.18 -20.61
CA ALA A 87 6.87 -1.04 -20.06
C ALA A 87 6.28 -2.28 -19.40
N ASP A 88 6.98 -3.41 -19.51
CA ASP A 88 6.56 -4.67 -18.89
C ASP A 88 6.76 -4.65 -17.37
N MET A 89 7.75 -3.87 -16.90
CA MET A 89 7.99 -3.63 -15.47
C MET A 89 8.42 -2.18 -15.21
N HIS A 90 7.90 -1.63 -14.10
CA HIS A 90 8.23 -0.33 -13.55
C HIS A 90 8.73 -0.51 -12.11
N ILE A 91 9.88 0.06 -11.80
CA ILE A 91 10.50 0.03 -10.47
C ILE A 91 10.79 1.46 -10.04
N THR A 92 10.28 1.86 -8.89
CA THR A 92 10.56 3.17 -8.30
C THR A 92 11.35 3.00 -7.01
N MET A 93 12.42 3.78 -6.81
CA MET A 93 13.21 3.84 -5.59
C MET A 93 13.26 5.28 -5.05
N GLY A 94 12.76 5.51 -3.84
CA GLY A 94 12.75 6.84 -3.21
C GLY A 94 14.09 7.23 -2.59
N LEU A 95 14.40 8.53 -2.66
CA LEU A 95 15.60 9.16 -2.09
C LEU A 95 15.24 10.26 -1.11
N MET A 96 16.02 10.38 -0.04
CA MET A 96 15.96 11.52 0.87
C MET A 96 16.72 12.70 0.24
N PRO A 97 16.15 13.93 0.23
CA PRO A 97 16.81 15.11 -0.33
C PRO A 97 18.16 15.36 0.34
N GLY A 98 19.19 15.62 -0.47
CA GLY A 98 20.53 15.95 0.00
C GLY A 98 21.31 14.81 0.66
N LEU A 99 20.78 13.57 0.72
CA LEU A 99 21.46 12.42 1.30
C LEU A 99 22.09 11.55 0.19
N PRO A 100 23.43 11.52 0.06
CA PRO A 100 24.10 10.56 -0.82
C PRO A 100 23.71 9.14 -0.43
N THR A 101 23.13 8.40 -1.37
CA THR A 101 22.53 7.09 -1.11
C THR A 101 22.96 6.08 -2.16
N ARG A 102 23.49 4.93 -1.71
CA ARG A 102 23.73 3.80 -2.60
C ARG A 102 22.43 3.04 -2.85
N LEU A 103 22.04 2.97 -4.11
CA LEU A 103 20.88 2.19 -4.56
C LEU A 103 21.33 0.88 -5.18
N SER A 104 20.52 -0.15 -4.97
CA SER A 104 20.73 -1.47 -5.57
C SER A 104 19.42 -2.12 -5.98
N LEU A 105 19.37 -2.68 -7.19
CA LEU A 105 18.31 -3.54 -7.69
C LEU A 105 18.86 -4.98 -7.82
N PRO A 106 18.45 -5.93 -6.96
CA PRO A 106 18.72 -7.34 -7.20
C PRO A 106 17.93 -7.81 -8.44
N LEU A 107 18.61 -8.45 -9.40
CA LEU A 107 17.97 -8.94 -10.62
C LEU A 107 16.97 -10.06 -10.35
N SER A 108 17.04 -10.72 -9.18
CA SER A 108 16.00 -11.65 -8.75
C SER A 108 14.64 -10.99 -8.60
N ALA A 109 14.58 -9.68 -8.31
CA ALA A 109 13.31 -8.96 -8.18
C ALA A 109 12.56 -8.78 -9.52
N LEU A 110 13.24 -9.04 -10.64
CA LEU A 110 12.63 -9.06 -11.97
C LEU A 110 11.65 -10.23 -12.14
N ASP A 111 11.66 -11.20 -11.23
CA ASP A 111 10.68 -12.27 -11.19
C ASP A 111 9.26 -11.83 -10.75
N SER A 112 9.13 -10.56 -10.34
CA SER A 112 7.91 -9.89 -9.87
C SER A 112 7.19 -10.57 -8.69
N GLN A 113 7.88 -11.42 -7.92
CA GLN A 113 7.29 -12.06 -6.73
C GLN A 113 7.21 -11.12 -5.52
N THR A 114 7.90 -9.97 -5.56
CA THR A 114 7.87 -8.96 -4.51
C THR A 114 7.45 -7.63 -5.09
N MET A 115 6.40 -7.02 -4.52
CA MET A 115 5.96 -5.67 -4.88
C MET A 115 6.71 -4.60 -4.09
N PHE A 116 6.83 -4.77 -2.78
CA PHE A 116 7.55 -3.86 -1.89
C PHE A 116 8.86 -4.50 -1.45
N MET A 117 9.97 -3.96 -1.93
CA MET A 117 11.27 -4.48 -1.58
C MET A 117 11.69 -4.03 -0.18
N PRO A 118 12.47 -4.85 0.56
CA PRO A 118 13.09 -4.42 1.80
C PRO A 118 13.94 -3.16 1.60
N ARG A 119 13.99 -2.34 2.66
CA ARG A 119 14.82 -1.15 2.71
C ARG A 119 16.29 -1.51 2.79
N THR A 120 17.12 -0.60 2.29
CA THR A 120 18.57 -0.58 2.52
C THR A 120 18.91 0.76 3.17
N PRO A 121 19.98 0.86 3.98
CA PRO A 121 20.36 2.13 4.62
C PRO A 121 20.39 3.31 3.63
N GLY A 122 19.78 4.44 4.02
CA GLY A 122 19.62 5.65 3.20
C GLY A 122 18.50 5.62 2.14
N LYS A 123 18.08 4.43 1.68
CA LYS A 123 17.02 4.27 0.68
C LYS A 123 15.62 4.33 1.31
N LEU A 124 14.73 5.08 0.68
CA LEU A 124 13.30 5.12 1.01
C LEU A 124 12.54 4.02 0.24
N LYS A 125 11.23 4.22 0.00
CA LYS A 125 10.35 3.19 -0.56
C LYS A 125 10.80 2.67 -1.91
N THR A 126 10.77 1.34 -2.06
CA THR A 126 10.97 0.66 -3.36
C THR A 126 9.72 -0.10 -3.77
N VAL A 127 9.16 0.23 -4.93
CA VAL A 127 7.92 -0.37 -5.45
C VAL A 127 8.18 -0.99 -6.82
N ILE A 128 7.71 -2.22 -7.02
CA ILE A 128 7.80 -2.99 -8.27
C ILE A 128 6.41 -3.33 -8.78
N VAL A 129 6.08 -2.84 -9.98
CA VAL A 129 4.82 -3.12 -10.66
C VAL A 129 5.12 -3.66 -12.05
N GLY A 130 4.51 -4.79 -12.42
CA GLY A 130 4.73 -5.41 -13.72
C GLY A 130 4.69 -6.92 -13.67
N GLU A 131 4.90 -7.53 -14.83
CA GLU A 131 4.98 -8.98 -14.98
C GLU A 131 6.40 -9.53 -14.72
N ARG A 132 6.52 -10.85 -14.65
CA ARG A 132 7.81 -11.55 -14.54
C ARG A 132 8.64 -11.30 -15.80
N LEU A 133 9.91 -10.93 -15.63
CA LEU A 133 10.88 -10.77 -16.71
C LEU A 133 12.06 -11.75 -16.55
N ASP A 134 12.52 -12.31 -17.67
CA ASP A 134 13.80 -12.99 -17.74
C ASP A 134 14.91 -11.96 -18.05
N PRO A 135 15.92 -11.80 -17.16
CA PRO A 135 17.03 -10.88 -17.41
C PRO A 135 17.73 -11.09 -18.77
N ALA A 136 17.79 -12.34 -19.27
CA ALA A 136 18.41 -12.65 -20.56
C ALA A 136 17.58 -12.19 -21.78
N ARG A 137 16.37 -11.68 -21.55
CA ARG A 137 15.40 -11.30 -22.59
C ARG A 137 15.10 -9.81 -22.60
N ILE A 138 15.62 -9.05 -21.62
CA ILE A 138 15.53 -7.59 -21.57
C ILE A 138 16.19 -6.99 -22.82
N VAL A 139 15.48 -6.08 -23.48
CA VAL A 139 15.94 -5.38 -24.70
C VAL A 139 16.02 -3.87 -24.54
N ARG A 140 15.36 -3.32 -23.52
CA ARG A 140 15.36 -1.88 -23.24
C ARG A 140 15.26 -1.61 -21.74
N LEU A 141 16.02 -0.61 -21.30
CA LEU A 141 15.97 0.00 -19.97
C LEU A 141 15.78 1.50 -20.13
N GLU A 142 14.79 2.08 -19.46
CA GLU A 142 14.77 3.51 -19.15
C GLU A 142 15.15 3.75 -17.70
N LEU A 143 16.03 4.73 -17.48
CA LEU A 143 16.42 5.23 -16.16
C LEU A 143 16.06 6.70 -16.08
N GLY A 144 15.35 7.10 -15.04
CA GLY A 144 14.86 8.47 -14.92
C GLY A 144 14.35 8.85 -13.55
N VAL A 145 13.54 9.89 -13.52
CA VAL A 145 12.84 10.39 -12.32
C VAL A 145 11.34 10.44 -12.57
N MET A 146 10.54 10.25 -11.52
CA MET A 146 9.09 10.40 -11.58
C MET A 146 8.67 11.85 -11.88
N PRO A 147 7.45 12.09 -12.39
CA PRO A 147 6.86 13.43 -12.39
C PRO A 147 6.78 14.02 -10.96
N ALA A 148 6.91 15.34 -10.87
CA ALA A 148 6.82 16.11 -9.64
C ALA A 148 6.12 17.47 -9.89
N HIS A 149 6.03 18.30 -8.85
CA HIS A 149 5.41 19.62 -8.93
C HIS A 149 6.35 20.71 -9.50
N ALA A 150 7.64 20.39 -9.63
CA ALA A 150 8.69 21.29 -10.10
C ALA A 150 9.78 20.48 -10.82
N PRO A 151 10.63 21.12 -11.65
CA PRO A 151 11.81 20.49 -12.23
C PRO A 151 12.72 19.85 -11.18
N GLN A 152 13.44 18.79 -11.56
CA GLN A 152 14.24 17.98 -10.63
C GLN A 152 15.64 17.68 -11.16
N THR A 153 16.60 17.56 -10.26
CA THR A 153 17.99 17.21 -10.56
C THR A 153 18.44 16.00 -9.76
N LEU A 154 18.88 14.97 -10.48
CA LEU A 154 19.43 13.72 -9.95
C LEU A 154 20.89 13.59 -10.37
N SER A 155 21.78 13.33 -9.43
CA SER A 155 23.14 12.87 -9.73
C SER A 155 23.27 11.36 -9.57
N ILE A 156 23.91 10.72 -10.54
CA ILE A 156 24.18 9.27 -10.57
C ILE A 156 25.68 9.08 -10.77
N THR A 157 26.28 8.24 -9.93
CA THR A 157 27.68 7.83 -10.06
C THR A 157 27.79 6.31 -9.99
N ASP A 158 28.79 5.75 -10.66
CA ASP A 158 29.19 4.34 -10.49
C ASP A 158 28.08 3.32 -10.79
N LEU A 159 27.28 3.60 -11.83
CA LEU A 159 26.24 2.68 -12.30
C LEU A 159 26.85 1.45 -12.97
N ARG A 160 26.72 0.29 -12.31
CA ARG A 160 27.39 -0.96 -12.71
C ARG A 160 26.65 -2.22 -12.27
N MET A 161 27.03 -3.33 -12.88
CA MET A 161 26.62 -4.67 -12.49
C MET A 161 27.62 -5.31 -11.50
N VAL A 162 27.12 -5.95 -10.45
CA VAL A 162 27.92 -6.72 -9.47
C VAL A 162 27.29 -8.08 -9.14
N ASP A 163 28.11 -9.01 -8.64
CA ASP A 163 27.72 -10.41 -8.37
C ASP A 163 27.29 -10.66 -6.92
N ALA A 164 27.48 -9.68 -6.04
CA ALA A 164 27.15 -9.74 -4.63
C ALA A 164 26.47 -8.45 -4.18
N GLU A 165 25.67 -8.54 -3.13
CA GLU A 165 25.02 -7.38 -2.52
C GLU A 165 26.08 -6.35 -2.07
N PRO A 166 25.91 -5.06 -2.40
CA PRO A 166 26.86 -4.05 -1.98
C PRO A 166 26.72 -3.72 -0.49
N ASP A 167 27.70 -3.01 0.06
CA ASP A 167 27.49 -2.25 1.29
C ASP A 167 26.60 -1.03 1.03
N TYR A 168 26.04 -0.44 2.10
CA TYR A 168 25.18 0.74 2.02
C TYR A 168 25.72 1.83 2.96
N PRO A 169 26.79 2.54 2.57
CA PRO A 169 27.36 3.57 3.41
C PRO A 169 26.39 4.73 3.59
N VAL A 170 26.29 5.25 4.81
CA VAL A 170 25.46 6.40 5.17
C VAL A 170 26.36 7.45 5.81
N PRO A 171 26.30 8.73 5.38
CA PRO A 171 27.13 9.78 5.97
C PRO A 171 26.72 10.10 7.42
N ASP A 172 27.64 10.68 8.17
CA ASP A 172 27.36 11.18 9.53
C ASP A 172 26.79 12.61 9.47
N VAL A 173 25.51 12.70 9.13
CA VAL A 173 24.72 13.94 9.10
C VAL A 173 23.49 13.77 9.98
N LYS A 174 22.98 14.83 10.62
CA LYS A 174 21.80 14.72 11.51
C LYS A 174 20.56 15.26 10.82
N LEU A 175 19.71 14.36 10.31
CA LEU A 175 18.46 14.68 9.60
C LEU A 175 17.23 14.72 10.52
N VAL A 176 17.29 14.05 11.67
CA VAL A 176 16.18 13.98 12.64
C VAL A 176 16.60 14.55 13.98
N ASP A 177 15.80 15.48 14.50
CA ASP A 177 16.03 16.10 15.81
C ASP A 177 15.60 15.21 16.99
N GLU A 178 15.77 15.72 18.20
CA GLU A 178 15.51 14.99 19.44
C GLU A 178 14.04 14.59 19.61
N ILE A 179 13.11 15.25 18.91
CA ILE A 179 11.66 15.03 18.97
C ILE A 179 11.08 14.44 17.67
N GLY A 180 11.95 14.00 16.75
CA GLY A 180 11.55 13.26 15.54
C GLY A 180 11.28 14.12 14.31
N GLN A 181 11.50 15.44 14.37
CA GLN A 181 11.26 16.34 13.26
C GLN A 181 12.48 16.47 12.33
N TYR A 182 12.22 16.79 11.07
CA TYR A 182 13.27 17.06 10.09
C TYR A 182 14.11 18.29 10.45
N THR A 183 15.43 18.16 10.38
CA THR A 183 16.39 19.21 10.74
C THR A 183 16.74 20.14 9.57
N GLY A 184 16.49 19.70 8.33
CA GLY A 184 16.98 20.38 7.13
C GLY A 184 16.27 21.68 6.77
N ARG A 185 15.16 22.03 7.44
CA ARG A 185 14.43 23.29 7.23
C ARG A 185 13.61 23.75 8.43
N GLU A 186 13.11 24.98 8.36
CA GLU A 186 12.14 25.56 9.30
C GLU A 186 10.76 25.71 8.62
N TRP A 187 9.67 25.64 9.39
CA TRP A 187 8.31 25.79 8.88
C TRP A 187 7.36 26.41 9.92
N PRO A 188 6.21 26.98 9.48
CA PRO A 188 5.17 27.44 10.39
C PRO A 188 4.67 26.32 11.31
N GLY A 189 4.68 26.56 12.62
CA GLY A 189 4.21 25.60 13.62
C GLY A 189 5.23 24.54 14.08
N LYS A 190 6.47 24.57 13.59
CA LYS A 190 7.55 23.68 14.06
C LYS A 190 7.74 23.80 15.57
N THR A 191 7.76 22.67 16.27
CA THR A 191 8.02 22.63 17.72
C THR A 191 9.51 22.86 17.96
N ARG A 192 9.86 23.81 18.83
CA ARG A 192 11.24 24.30 18.96
C ARG A 192 12.09 23.55 19.97
N SER A 193 11.46 22.83 20.91
CA SER A 193 12.17 22.12 21.96
C SER A 193 11.33 21.00 22.57
N VAL A 194 12.01 20.11 23.30
CA VAL A 194 11.37 19.11 24.16
C VAL A 194 10.43 19.78 25.18
N ASP A 195 10.85 20.88 25.81
CA ASP A 195 10.04 21.59 26.81
C ASP A 195 8.74 22.15 26.22
N GLU A 196 8.81 22.69 25.00
CA GLU A 196 7.62 23.19 24.30
C GLU A 196 6.64 22.04 23.99
N MET A 197 7.17 20.92 23.49
CA MET A 197 6.39 19.71 23.19
C MET A 197 5.71 19.16 24.46
N VAL A 198 6.46 19.03 25.56
CA VAL A 198 5.96 18.55 26.85
C VAL A 198 4.88 19.48 27.42
N ALA A 199 5.10 20.80 27.36
CA ALA A 199 4.12 21.78 27.82
C ALA A 199 2.83 21.70 27.00
N TYR A 200 2.93 21.56 25.68
CA TYR A 200 1.79 21.39 24.79
C TYR A 200 0.99 20.13 25.12
N LEU A 201 1.63 18.97 25.21
CA LEU A 201 0.95 17.70 25.52
C LEU A 201 0.24 17.73 26.88
N ASN A 202 0.87 18.31 27.91
CA ASN A 202 0.24 18.46 29.22
C ASN A 202 -1.00 19.37 29.18
N ALA A 203 -0.98 20.45 28.38
CA ALA A 203 -2.16 21.29 28.17
C ALA A 203 -3.29 20.53 27.47
N GLN A 204 -2.96 19.73 26.45
CA GLN A 204 -3.94 18.90 25.73
C GLN A 204 -4.58 17.85 26.65
N TYR A 205 -3.81 17.24 27.55
CA TYR A 205 -4.37 16.31 28.54
C TYR A 205 -5.30 17.00 29.56
N ALA A 206 -4.97 18.22 29.98
CA ALA A 206 -5.84 19.02 30.84
C ALA A 206 -7.19 19.31 30.16
N GLU A 207 -7.17 19.61 28.85
CA GLU A 207 -8.39 19.78 28.05
C GLU A 207 -9.14 18.45 27.84
N ALA A 208 -8.43 17.32 27.70
CA ALA A 208 -8.99 15.97 27.59
C ALA A 208 -9.94 15.60 28.73
N SER A 209 -9.70 16.16 29.92
CA SER A 209 -10.48 15.91 31.13
C SER A 209 -11.85 16.62 31.14
N ALA A 210 -12.09 17.59 30.25
CA ALA A 210 -13.39 18.22 30.12
C ALA A 210 -14.36 17.35 29.29
N PRO A 211 -15.68 17.40 29.53
CA PRO A 211 -16.66 16.79 28.65
C PRO A 211 -16.46 17.26 27.20
N ALA A 212 -16.48 16.33 26.25
CA ALA A 212 -16.53 16.67 24.83
C ALA A 212 -18.00 16.87 24.44
N GLU A 213 -18.30 17.96 23.72
CA GLU A 213 -19.63 18.13 23.14
C GLU A 213 -19.86 17.04 22.08
N GLN A 214 -21.06 16.45 22.09
CA GLN A 214 -21.46 15.52 21.04
C GLN A 214 -21.82 16.30 19.78
N PHE A 215 -21.44 15.78 18.62
CA PHE A 215 -21.84 16.39 17.35
C PHE A 215 -23.36 16.42 17.22
N PRO A 216 -23.97 17.60 17.00
CA PRO A 216 -25.42 17.76 17.04
C PRO A 216 -26.10 16.93 15.95
N GLY A 217 -27.30 16.42 16.26
CA GLY A 217 -28.11 15.66 15.30
C GLY A 217 -27.68 14.20 15.08
N ARG A 218 -26.74 13.68 15.89
CA ARG A 218 -26.35 12.27 15.88
C ARG A 218 -26.88 11.51 17.09
N ASN A 219 -27.17 10.22 16.91
CA ASN A 219 -27.52 9.32 18.01
C ASN A 219 -26.26 8.74 18.69
N ARG A 220 -26.45 7.78 19.61
CA ARG A 220 -25.36 7.14 20.36
C ARG A 220 -24.36 6.35 19.51
N TYR A 221 -24.73 5.96 18.29
CA TYR A 221 -23.85 5.30 17.32
C TYR A 221 -23.32 6.27 16.27
N GLY A 222 -23.59 7.57 16.36
CA GLY A 222 -23.13 8.53 15.37
C GLY A 222 -23.95 8.59 14.08
N GLY A 223 -25.07 7.85 13.99
CA GLY A 223 -26.03 7.90 12.89
C GLY A 223 -26.94 9.13 12.97
N SER A 224 -27.54 9.51 11.85
CA SER A 224 -28.38 10.70 11.73
C SER A 224 -29.71 10.53 12.47
N ALA A 225 -29.96 11.37 13.48
CA ALA A 225 -31.22 11.35 14.23
C ALA A 225 -32.44 11.86 13.42
N ALA A 226 -32.24 12.27 12.16
CA ALA A 226 -33.28 12.85 11.31
C ALA A 226 -34.24 11.81 10.69
N ALA A 227 -33.86 10.53 10.65
CA ALA A 227 -34.68 9.47 10.08
C ALA A 227 -34.45 8.15 10.81
N THR A 228 -35.43 7.25 10.71
CA THR A 228 -35.37 5.91 11.31
C THR A 228 -35.83 4.88 10.29
N ILE A 229 -35.01 3.85 10.14
CA ILE A 229 -35.24 2.61 9.39
C ILE A 229 -35.29 1.49 10.45
N ASP A 230 -35.77 0.29 10.11
CA ASP A 230 -35.90 -0.81 11.08
C ASP A 230 -34.56 -1.13 11.79
N ALA A 231 -34.58 -1.06 13.12
CA ALA A 231 -33.47 -1.37 14.01
C ALA A 231 -33.27 -2.88 14.12
N THR A 232 -32.01 -3.34 14.07
CA THR A 232 -31.68 -4.78 14.16
C THR A 232 -30.73 -5.11 15.31
N GLY A 233 -30.20 -4.10 16.00
CA GLY A 233 -29.16 -4.28 17.02
C GLY A 233 -27.74 -4.35 16.45
N PHE A 234 -27.57 -4.36 15.12
CA PHE A 234 -26.29 -4.37 14.43
C PHE A 234 -26.28 -3.38 13.24
N PHE A 235 -25.08 -3.03 12.78
CA PHE A 235 -24.92 -2.30 11.54
C PHE A 235 -25.33 -3.18 10.35
N ARG A 236 -26.02 -2.58 9.38
CA ARG A 236 -26.42 -3.28 8.14
C ARG A 236 -26.46 -2.34 6.95
N THR A 237 -26.57 -2.91 5.75
CA THR A 237 -26.79 -2.14 4.53
C THR A 237 -28.29 -1.95 4.28
N HIS A 238 -28.66 -0.87 3.60
CA HIS A 238 -30.02 -0.59 3.14
C HIS A 238 -29.98 0.20 1.83
N HIS A 239 -30.77 -0.22 0.85
CA HIS A 239 -31.02 0.57 -0.36
C HIS A 239 -32.44 1.13 -0.31
N ASP A 240 -32.58 2.46 -0.31
CA ASP A 240 -33.88 3.14 -0.16
C ASP A 240 -34.66 3.30 -1.49
N GLY A 241 -34.16 2.67 -2.56
CA GLY A 241 -34.67 2.79 -3.93
C GLY A 241 -33.98 3.88 -4.75
N LYS A 242 -33.16 4.73 -4.12
CA LYS A 242 -32.37 5.77 -4.78
C LYS A 242 -30.88 5.64 -4.50
N ARG A 243 -30.50 5.26 -3.28
CA ARG A 243 -29.11 5.11 -2.85
C ARG A 243 -28.95 4.06 -1.77
N TRP A 244 -27.70 3.68 -1.56
CA TRP A 244 -27.26 2.88 -0.43
C TRP A 244 -27.00 3.73 0.81
N TRP A 245 -27.24 3.10 1.96
CA TRP A 245 -26.97 3.57 3.31
C TRP A 245 -26.34 2.44 4.12
N LEU A 246 -25.45 2.78 5.05
CA LEU A 246 -25.35 1.98 6.28
C LEU A 246 -26.51 2.39 7.20
N VAL A 247 -26.96 1.46 8.03
CA VAL A 247 -27.96 1.70 9.06
C VAL A 247 -27.33 1.23 10.37
N ASP A 248 -27.35 2.08 11.38
CA ASP A 248 -26.80 1.74 12.68
C ASP A 248 -27.73 0.82 13.49
N PRO A 249 -27.26 0.29 14.64
CA PRO A 249 -28.04 -0.65 15.44
C PRO A 249 -29.42 -0.15 15.90
N ASP A 250 -29.58 1.17 16.08
CA ASP A 250 -30.84 1.81 16.49
C ASP A 250 -31.72 2.19 15.30
N GLY A 251 -31.29 1.89 14.07
CA GLY A 251 -32.05 2.13 12.85
C GLY A 251 -31.79 3.48 12.19
N ALA A 252 -30.81 4.27 12.62
CA ALA A 252 -30.54 5.55 11.99
C ALA A 252 -29.65 5.40 10.73
N PRO A 253 -29.88 6.18 9.65
CA PRO A 253 -28.97 6.23 8.51
C PRO A 253 -27.57 6.66 8.95
N PHE A 254 -26.56 5.97 8.43
CA PHE A 254 -25.17 6.13 8.82
C PHE A 254 -24.28 6.26 7.59
N PHE A 255 -23.32 7.18 7.67
CA PHE A 255 -22.21 7.31 6.72
C PHE A 255 -20.92 7.27 7.54
N SER A 256 -20.06 6.28 7.25
CA SER A 256 -18.89 5.99 8.08
C SER A 256 -17.73 6.93 7.74
N THR A 257 -17.31 7.76 8.70
CA THR A 257 -16.16 8.66 8.55
C THR A 257 -15.23 8.60 9.75
N GLY A 258 -13.94 8.46 9.48
CA GLY A 258 -12.93 8.24 10.50
C GLY A 258 -11.52 8.19 9.92
N PRO A 259 -10.49 8.47 10.73
CA PRO A 259 -9.12 8.22 10.35
C PRO A 259 -8.74 6.76 10.55
N ASP A 260 -7.95 6.22 9.63
CA ASP A 260 -7.22 4.97 9.76
C ASP A 260 -6.01 5.16 10.70
N CYS A 261 -5.49 4.05 11.20
CA CYS A 261 -4.31 3.96 12.06
C CYS A 261 -4.42 4.83 13.33
N VAL A 262 -5.56 4.81 14.05
CA VAL A 262 -5.66 5.49 15.35
C VAL A 262 -4.86 4.72 16.41
N ARG A 263 -3.56 4.99 16.43
CA ARG A 263 -2.55 4.34 17.26
C ARG A 263 -1.42 5.34 17.58
N PRO A 264 -0.64 5.12 18.65
CA PRO A 264 0.40 6.07 19.05
C PRO A 264 1.68 5.94 18.23
N HIS A 265 1.70 5.14 17.16
CA HIS A 265 2.95 4.77 16.50
C HIS A 265 3.37 5.74 15.41
N ILE A 266 4.61 6.22 15.48
CA ILE A 266 5.32 6.96 14.42
C ILE A 266 6.76 6.40 14.36
N GLU A 267 6.85 5.11 14.04
CA GLU A 267 8.08 4.34 14.11
C GLU A 267 8.93 4.40 12.82
N CYS A 268 10.24 4.34 13.01
CA CYS A 268 11.24 4.32 11.93
C CYS A 268 12.26 3.21 12.20
N PRO A 269 12.65 2.39 11.21
CA PRO A 269 13.80 1.50 11.37
C PRO A 269 15.06 2.35 11.54
N VAL A 270 15.92 2.00 12.49
CA VAL A 270 17.13 2.79 12.80
C VAL A 270 18.44 2.09 12.42
N ASP A 271 18.41 0.78 12.18
CA ASP A 271 19.61 -0.01 11.90
C ASP A 271 20.32 0.47 10.63
N GLY A 272 21.62 0.74 10.74
CA GLY A 272 22.46 1.22 9.64
C GLY A 272 22.24 2.69 9.28
N ILE A 273 21.31 3.39 9.92
CA ILE A 273 21.05 4.82 9.75
C ILE A 273 21.07 5.59 11.07
N GLU A 274 21.65 5.02 12.13
CA GLU A 274 21.72 5.63 13.47
C GLU A 274 22.43 6.99 13.43
N SER A 275 23.38 7.14 12.51
CA SER A 275 24.09 8.40 12.28
C SER A 275 23.17 9.53 11.82
N LEU A 276 21.96 9.23 11.31
CA LEU A 276 20.99 10.22 10.84
C LEU A 276 20.19 10.90 11.97
N PHE A 277 20.26 10.39 13.20
CA PHE A 277 19.50 10.89 14.34
C PHE A 277 20.39 11.69 15.30
N ARG A 278 19.91 12.85 15.77
CA ARG A 278 20.58 13.60 16.87
C ARG A 278 20.54 12.83 18.18
N TRP A 279 19.50 12.03 18.38
CA TRP A 279 19.25 11.34 19.63
C TRP A 279 18.55 10.00 19.40
N LEU A 280 19.11 8.96 20.02
CA LEU A 280 18.49 7.66 20.23
C LEU A 280 18.84 7.24 21.66
N PRO A 281 17.86 6.89 22.51
CA PRO A 281 18.13 6.45 23.88
C PRO A 281 18.68 5.01 23.90
N PRO A 282 19.22 4.52 25.03
CA PRO A 282 19.43 3.10 25.22
C PRO A 282 18.14 2.29 24.97
N LYS A 283 18.28 1.02 24.54
CA LYS A 283 17.14 0.14 24.23
C LYS A 283 16.36 -0.23 25.49
N GLU A 284 17.05 -0.40 26.60
CA GLU A 284 16.46 -0.63 27.92
C GLU A 284 16.27 0.68 28.71
N GLY A 285 15.34 0.67 29.67
CA GLY A 285 15.07 1.80 30.55
C GLY A 285 13.80 2.56 30.18
N ASP A 286 13.77 3.87 30.44
CA ASP A 286 12.56 4.70 30.39
C ASP A 286 11.87 4.74 29.01
N TYR A 287 12.62 4.48 27.93
CA TYR A 287 12.13 4.51 26.55
C TYR A 287 11.90 3.12 25.96
N ALA A 288 11.88 2.06 26.77
CA ALA A 288 11.72 0.69 26.28
C ALA A 288 10.44 0.50 25.43
N ASP A 289 9.35 1.18 25.77
CA ASP A 289 8.09 1.13 25.01
C ASP A 289 8.18 1.80 23.62
N ALA A 290 9.14 2.70 23.42
CA ALA A 290 9.42 3.34 22.13
C ALA A 290 10.35 2.51 21.24
N TRP A 291 10.91 1.41 21.77
CA TRP A 291 11.72 0.47 21.01
C TRP A 291 10.90 -0.73 20.60
N SER A 292 11.05 -1.15 19.34
CA SER A 292 10.47 -2.40 18.86
C SER A 292 11.53 -3.17 18.05
N ALA A 293 11.59 -4.48 18.28
CA ALA A 293 12.38 -5.40 17.44
C ALA A 293 11.48 -6.12 16.41
N ARG A 294 10.31 -5.54 16.11
CA ARG A 294 9.20 -6.24 15.47
C ARG A 294 9.08 -5.88 14.00
N THR A 295 9.87 -6.52 13.16
CA THR A 295 9.44 -6.78 11.79
C THR A 295 9.94 -8.14 11.31
N PRO A 296 9.29 -8.75 10.30
CA PRO A 296 9.85 -9.88 9.56
C PRO A 296 11.22 -9.59 8.90
N TYR A 297 11.70 -8.34 8.96
CA TYR A 297 12.96 -7.87 8.37
C TYR A 297 14.11 -7.80 9.39
N GLY A 298 13.86 -8.05 10.68
CA GLY A 298 14.91 -8.15 11.70
C GLY A 298 15.54 -6.83 12.13
N HIS A 299 14.92 -5.69 11.83
CA HIS A 299 15.44 -4.36 12.19
C HIS A 299 14.98 -3.88 13.57
N ALA A 300 15.82 -3.09 14.26
CA ALA A 300 15.39 -2.27 15.38
C ALA A 300 14.64 -1.03 14.89
N PHE A 301 13.49 -0.75 15.52
CA PHE A 301 12.67 0.42 15.29
C PHE A 301 12.69 1.32 16.52
N PHE A 302 12.68 2.62 16.28
CA PHE A 302 12.48 3.63 17.30
C PHE A 302 11.28 4.51 16.94
N ASP A 303 10.40 4.73 17.92
CA ASP A 303 9.14 5.44 17.77
C ASP A 303 9.19 6.80 18.49
N PHE A 304 9.42 7.86 17.72
CA PHE A 304 9.43 9.22 18.27
C PHE A 304 8.04 9.65 18.77
N GLY A 305 6.97 9.12 18.18
CA GLY A 305 5.60 9.37 18.62
C GLY A 305 5.38 8.88 20.06
N ILE A 306 5.86 7.69 20.39
CA ILE A 306 5.82 7.15 21.76
C ILE A 306 6.84 7.85 22.66
N ALA A 307 8.08 8.06 22.20
CA ALA A 307 9.10 8.73 23.01
C ALA A 307 8.68 10.14 23.46
N ASN A 308 7.98 10.88 22.60
CA ASN A 308 7.43 12.20 22.93
C ASN A 308 6.33 12.11 24.00
N LEU A 309 5.46 11.08 23.94
CA LEU A 309 4.45 10.83 24.96
C LEU A 309 5.09 10.42 26.31
N ILE A 310 6.13 9.57 26.28
CA ILE A 310 6.91 9.18 27.48
C ILE A 310 7.54 10.42 28.13
N ARG A 311 8.12 11.33 27.35
CA ARG A 311 8.68 12.59 27.89
C ARG A 311 7.65 13.43 28.61
N ALA A 312 6.44 13.50 28.10
CA ALA A 312 5.39 14.33 28.68
C ALA A 312 4.72 13.69 29.90
N PHE A 313 4.58 12.37 29.91
CA PHE A 313 3.66 11.67 30.80
C PHE A 313 4.27 10.50 31.59
N GLY A 314 5.51 10.11 31.30
CA GLY A 314 6.17 8.96 31.94
C GLY A 314 5.39 7.67 31.70
N ALA A 315 5.23 6.85 32.74
CA ALA A 315 4.55 5.55 32.66
C ALA A 315 3.06 5.65 32.27
N ASP A 316 2.41 6.80 32.46
CA ASP A 316 0.98 7.00 32.13
C ASP A 316 0.76 7.38 30.66
N TRP A 317 1.81 7.38 29.82
CA TRP A 317 1.77 7.94 28.47
C TRP A 317 0.64 7.37 27.61
N ARG A 318 0.37 6.08 27.75
CA ARG A 318 -0.62 5.34 26.97
C ARG A 318 -2.04 5.81 27.28
N ASP A 319 -2.40 5.81 28.56
CA ASP A 319 -3.75 6.21 29.00
C ASP A 319 -4.03 7.68 28.68
N ARG A 320 -3.02 8.56 28.84
CA ARG A 320 -3.17 9.98 28.53
C ARG A 320 -3.27 10.25 27.03
N TRP A 321 -2.52 9.51 26.21
CA TRP A 321 -2.70 9.54 24.75
C TRP A 321 -4.11 9.10 24.36
N GLU A 322 -4.63 8.01 24.92
CA GLU A 322 -5.99 7.54 24.62
C GLU A 322 -7.05 8.59 25.00
N ALA A 323 -6.90 9.24 26.15
CA ALA A 323 -7.81 10.31 26.58
C ALA A 323 -7.80 11.52 25.61
N ILE A 324 -6.61 11.99 25.23
CA ILE A 324 -6.44 13.11 24.28
C ILE A 324 -7.06 12.75 22.93
N THR A 325 -6.68 11.60 22.38
CA THR A 325 -7.15 11.14 21.07
C THR A 325 -8.66 10.90 21.06
N ALA A 326 -9.23 10.29 22.10
CA ALA A 326 -10.67 10.08 22.20
C ALA A 326 -11.47 11.39 22.24
N ARG A 327 -10.95 12.41 22.96
CA ARG A 327 -11.55 13.75 22.93
C ARG A 327 -11.45 14.36 21.53
N ARG A 328 -10.30 14.29 20.88
CA ARG A 328 -10.07 14.83 19.52
C ARG A 328 -11.01 14.22 18.50
N LEU A 329 -11.09 12.90 18.41
CA LEU A 329 -11.95 12.22 17.45
C LEU A 329 -13.43 12.64 17.60
N ARG A 330 -13.92 12.71 18.84
CA ARG A 330 -15.28 13.20 19.12
C ARG A 330 -15.44 14.68 18.80
N GLY A 331 -14.46 15.51 19.15
CA GLY A 331 -14.48 16.96 18.92
C GLY A 331 -14.29 17.39 17.47
N TRP A 332 -13.66 16.54 16.65
CA TRP A 332 -13.52 16.73 15.19
C TRP A 332 -14.70 16.16 14.41
N GLY A 333 -15.60 15.43 15.06
CA GLY A 333 -16.83 14.96 14.43
C GLY A 333 -16.68 13.70 13.62
N PHE A 334 -15.63 12.93 13.85
CA PHE A 334 -15.56 11.56 13.39
C PHE A 334 -16.59 10.71 14.14
N ASN A 335 -17.27 9.82 13.41
CA ASN A 335 -18.22 8.87 13.98
C ASN A 335 -17.72 7.43 13.92
N THR A 336 -16.56 7.19 13.30
CA THR A 336 -15.96 5.88 13.15
C THR A 336 -14.49 5.93 13.54
N ILE A 337 -14.01 4.90 14.23
CA ILE A 337 -12.58 4.60 14.33
C ILE A 337 -12.26 3.61 13.22
N ALA A 338 -11.44 4.05 12.26
CA ALA A 338 -11.25 3.29 11.03
C ALA A 338 -10.12 2.25 11.17
N ASN A 339 -9.67 1.72 10.04
CA ASN A 339 -8.86 0.52 9.96
C ASN A 339 -7.52 0.66 10.72
N TRP A 340 -6.95 -0.46 11.18
CA TRP A 340 -5.65 -0.52 11.88
C TRP A 340 -5.53 0.34 13.15
N SER A 341 -6.65 0.63 13.80
CA SER A 341 -6.70 1.36 15.06
C SER A 341 -6.57 0.43 16.27
N ASP A 342 -6.06 0.95 17.38
CA ASP A 342 -5.88 0.18 18.61
C ASP A 342 -7.23 -0.18 19.28
N ARG A 343 -7.38 -1.41 19.80
CA ARG A 343 -8.60 -1.79 20.55
C ARG A 343 -8.84 -0.96 21.81
N GLY A 344 -7.79 -0.37 22.40
CA GLY A 344 -7.94 0.52 23.55
C GLY A 344 -8.74 1.77 23.19
N ILE A 345 -8.41 2.39 22.05
CA ILE A 345 -9.06 3.65 21.64
C ILE A 345 -10.52 3.44 21.26
N THR A 346 -10.92 2.28 20.71
CA THR A 346 -12.33 2.01 20.39
C THR A 346 -13.21 2.03 21.65
N ARG A 347 -12.70 1.47 22.75
CA ARG A 347 -13.38 1.49 24.06
C ARG A 347 -13.38 2.89 24.68
N THR A 348 -12.23 3.57 24.71
CA THR A 348 -12.07 4.89 25.35
C THR A 348 -12.85 5.98 24.60
N ALA A 349 -12.92 5.89 23.28
CA ALA A 349 -13.70 6.80 22.44
C ALA A 349 -15.21 6.49 22.47
N GLY A 350 -15.59 5.22 22.64
CA GLY A 350 -16.99 4.78 22.58
C GLY A 350 -17.65 5.07 21.23
N LEU A 351 -16.86 5.02 20.15
CA LEU A 351 -17.32 5.23 18.78
C LEU A 351 -17.46 3.88 18.07
N PRO A 352 -18.37 3.76 17.10
CA PRO A 352 -18.34 2.66 16.14
C PRO A 352 -16.96 2.48 15.49
N TYR A 353 -16.64 1.27 15.07
CA TYR A 353 -15.35 0.96 14.46
C TYR A 353 -15.45 -0.11 13.39
N VAL A 354 -14.46 -0.14 12.51
CA VAL A 354 -14.21 -1.24 11.57
C VAL A 354 -12.94 -1.99 12.00
N TRP A 355 -12.83 -3.26 11.61
CA TRP A 355 -11.71 -4.09 12.07
C TRP A 355 -10.98 -4.81 10.92
N PRO A 356 -9.65 -4.73 10.82
CA PRO A 356 -8.90 -5.58 9.90
C PRO A 356 -8.71 -6.96 10.51
N LEU A 357 -9.12 -8.00 9.79
CA LEU A 357 -8.62 -9.33 10.09
C LEU A 357 -7.17 -9.44 9.62
N VAL A 358 -6.34 -10.12 10.41
CA VAL A 358 -4.92 -10.35 10.10
C VAL A 358 -4.70 -11.76 9.60
N ASP A 359 -3.56 -12.00 8.95
CA ASP A 359 -3.14 -13.30 8.42
C ASP A 359 -4.17 -13.94 7.47
N PHE A 360 -4.57 -13.18 6.43
CA PHE A 360 -5.45 -13.70 5.38
C PHE A 360 -4.98 -15.08 4.91
N PRO A 361 -5.91 -16.03 4.65
CA PRO A 361 -5.53 -17.42 4.39
C PRO A 361 -4.51 -17.52 3.26
N THR A 362 -3.48 -18.30 3.52
CA THR A 362 -2.41 -18.57 2.56
C THR A 362 -1.99 -20.03 2.63
N THR A 363 -1.14 -20.44 1.71
CA THR A 363 -0.51 -21.77 1.64
C THR A 363 0.99 -21.63 1.84
N LYS A 364 1.68 -22.72 2.19
CA LYS A 364 3.13 -22.69 2.41
C LYS A 364 3.92 -22.13 1.22
N LYS A 365 3.42 -22.36 0.02
CA LYS A 365 3.90 -21.75 -1.22
C LYS A 365 2.76 -21.01 -1.90
N THR A 366 3.05 -19.86 -2.47
CA THR A 366 2.11 -19.06 -3.26
C THR A 366 2.39 -19.24 -4.75
N ILE A 367 1.38 -19.00 -5.59
CA ILE A 367 1.48 -19.07 -7.05
C ILE A 367 2.18 -17.84 -7.60
N PHE A 368 1.71 -16.66 -7.18
CA PHE A 368 2.24 -15.37 -7.60
C PHE A 368 2.08 -14.37 -6.47
N ARG A 369 3.20 -13.80 -6.00
CA ARG A 369 3.23 -12.90 -4.85
C ARG A 369 2.50 -13.51 -3.65
N ASP A 370 1.36 -12.95 -3.27
CA ASP A 370 0.52 -13.38 -2.16
C ASP A 370 -0.75 -14.15 -2.57
N PHE A 371 -0.85 -14.61 -3.83
CA PHE A 371 -1.95 -15.48 -4.27
C PHE A 371 -1.64 -16.95 -3.90
N PRO A 372 -2.42 -17.61 -3.03
CA PRO A 372 -2.15 -18.97 -2.57
C PRO A 372 -2.65 -20.06 -3.53
N ASP A 373 -2.25 -21.32 -3.31
CA ASP A 373 -2.87 -22.46 -3.98
C ASP A 373 -4.29 -22.71 -3.41
N VAL A 374 -5.28 -22.07 -4.02
CA VAL A 374 -6.70 -22.05 -3.57
C VAL A 374 -7.44 -23.40 -3.71
N PHE A 375 -6.80 -24.39 -4.34
CA PHE A 375 -7.31 -25.75 -4.43
C PHE A 375 -6.64 -26.70 -3.43
N ASP A 376 -5.62 -26.24 -2.69
CA ASP A 376 -5.02 -27.02 -1.62
C ASP A 376 -5.91 -26.96 -0.37
N ASP A 377 -6.12 -28.12 0.27
CA ASP A 377 -6.89 -28.21 1.51
C ASP A 377 -6.26 -27.36 2.64
N GLU A 378 -4.97 -27.01 2.56
CA GLU A 378 -4.31 -26.06 3.45
C GLU A 378 -4.98 -24.69 3.43
N PHE A 379 -5.37 -24.18 2.25
CA PHE A 379 -6.03 -22.90 2.13
C PHE A 379 -7.38 -22.90 2.85
N GLU A 380 -8.18 -23.97 2.72
CA GLU A 380 -9.47 -24.12 3.40
C GLU A 380 -9.32 -24.26 4.93
N ARG A 381 -8.33 -25.03 5.39
CA ARG A 381 -8.00 -25.12 6.82
C ARG A 381 -7.58 -23.76 7.38
N ASN A 382 -6.76 -23.01 6.64
CA ASN A 382 -6.31 -21.69 7.05
C ASN A 382 -7.44 -20.65 6.99
N ALA A 383 -8.41 -20.77 6.08
CA ALA A 383 -9.63 -19.96 6.07
C ALA A 383 -10.47 -20.16 7.34
N THR A 384 -10.58 -21.40 7.81
CA THR A 384 -11.27 -21.69 9.08
C THR A 384 -10.52 -21.09 10.28
N ARG A 385 -9.19 -21.19 10.32
CA ARG A 385 -8.36 -20.59 11.39
C ARG A 385 -8.44 -19.07 11.39
N PHE A 386 -8.36 -18.46 10.21
CA PHE A 386 -8.47 -17.03 10.00
C PHE A 386 -9.80 -16.48 10.54
N ALA A 387 -10.92 -17.16 10.23
CA ALA A 387 -12.25 -16.75 10.67
C ALA A 387 -12.46 -16.78 12.20
N ALA A 388 -11.71 -17.61 12.94
CA ALA A 388 -11.86 -17.75 14.39
C ALA A 388 -11.55 -16.44 15.15
N GLN A 389 -10.83 -15.51 14.54
CA GLN A 389 -10.59 -14.17 15.09
C GLN A 389 -11.90 -13.40 15.39
N LEU A 390 -12.98 -13.70 14.67
CA LEU A 390 -14.26 -13.01 14.83
C LEU A 390 -15.01 -13.41 16.12
N ASP A 391 -14.63 -14.52 16.77
CA ASP A 391 -15.22 -14.89 18.07
C ASP A 391 -15.05 -13.79 19.13
N ASP A 392 -13.97 -13.01 19.05
CA ASP A 392 -13.66 -11.89 19.94
C ASP A 392 -14.57 -10.66 19.77
N PHE A 393 -15.35 -10.62 18.69
CA PHE A 393 -16.19 -9.49 18.30
C PHE A 393 -17.69 -9.82 18.30
N ARG A 394 -18.05 -11.10 18.39
CA ARG A 394 -19.45 -11.55 18.28
C ARG A 394 -20.33 -10.80 19.29
N GLY A 395 -21.40 -10.19 18.77
CA GLY A 395 -22.38 -9.45 19.58
C GLY A 395 -21.96 -8.03 19.99
N ASP A 396 -20.82 -7.51 19.52
CA ASP A 396 -20.42 -6.11 19.77
C ASP A 396 -21.17 -5.14 18.84
N PRO A 397 -22.17 -4.37 19.32
CA PRO A 397 -22.96 -3.51 18.45
C PRO A 397 -22.18 -2.28 17.93
N LEU A 398 -20.95 -2.03 18.41
CA LEU A 398 -20.10 -0.95 17.89
C LEU A 398 -19.28 -1.38 16.67
N LEU A 399 -19.14 -2.68 16.41
CA LEU A 399 -18.45 -3.15 15.21
C LEU A 399 -19.36 -2.94 14.00
N ILE A 400 -18.94 -2.09 13.07
CA ILE A 400 -19.62 -1.90 11.78
C ILE A 400 -19.42 -3.15 10.92
N GLY A 401 -18.18 -3.66 10.88
CA GLY A 401 -17.81 -4.81 10.08
C GLY A 401 -16.31 -5.04 10.04
N TYR A 402 -15.91 -6.10 9.35
CA TYR A 402 -14.52 -6.51 9.23
C TYR A 402 -14.03 -6.50 7.78
N PHE A 403 -12.78 -6.11 7.57
CA PHE A 403 -12.09 -6.30 6.31
C PHE A 403 -11.37 -7.65 6.32
N LEU A 404 -11.49 -8.40 5.22
CA LEU A 404 -10.81 -9.68 5.08
C LEU A 404 -9.30 -9.50 4.93
N ARG A 405 -8.87 -8.43 4.24
CA ARG A 405 -7.47 -8.12 3.97
C ARG A 405 -7.32 -6.69 3.46
N ASN A 406 -6.10 -6.33 3.09
CA ASN A 406 -5.76 -5.08 2.44
C ASN A 406 -4.98 -5.34 1.16
N GLU A 407 -5.31 -4.62 0.09
CA GLU A 407 -4.54 -4.49 -1.16
C GLU A 407 -3.74 -5.74 -1.56
N PRO A 408 -4.41 -6.83 -1.99
CA PRO A 408 -3.72 -8.04 -2.42
C PRO A 408 -2.64 -7.74 -3.46
N THR A 409 -1.39 -8.10 -3.21
CA THR A 409 -0.27 -7.63 -4.04
C THR A 409 -0.29 -8.22 -5.45
N TRP A 410 -0.89 -9.40 -5.63
CA TRP A 410 -1.18 -9.96 -6.95
C TRP A 410 -2.15 -9.11 -7.78
N ALA A 411 -3.06 -8.38 -7.14
CA ALA A 411 -4.10 -7.59 -7.81
C ALA A 411 -3.58 -6.25 -8.38
N PHE A 412 -2.33 -5.86 -8.09
CA PHE A 412 -1.67 -4.70 -8.70
C PHE A 412 -1.18 -4.94 -10.12
N VAL A 413 -1.16 -6.20 -10.58
CA VAL A 413 -0.80 -6.50 -11.96
C VAL A 413 -2.06 -6.44 -12.82
N ARG A 414 -2.10 -5.46 -13.73
CA ARG A 414 -3.28 -5.21 -14.58
C ARG A 414 -3.56 -6.42 -15.46
N GLY A 415 -4.75 -7.01 -15.31
CA GLY A 415 -5.18 -8.15 -16.13
C GLY A 415 -4.38 -9.43 -15.90
N LEU A 416 -3.80 -9.61 -14.71
CA LEU A 416 -3.02 -10.78 -14.36
C LEU A 416 -3.82 -12.08 -14.61
N ASN A 417 -3.23 -12.97 -15.40
CA ASN A 417 -3.75 -14.30 -15.64
C ASN A 417 -3.16 -15.27 -14.59
N ILE A 418 -3.83 -15.43 -13.46
CA ILE A 418 -3.34 -16.28 -12.36
C ILE A 418 -3.12 -17.73 -12.82
N ALA A 419 -3.97 -18.26 -13.71
CA ALA A 419 -3.81 -19.61 -14.25
C ALA A 419 -2.56 -19.76 -15.13
N GLU A 420 -2.08 -18.69 -15.76
CA GLU A 420 -0.78 -18.69 -16.46
C GLU A 420 0.37 -18.83 -15.45
N GLU A 421 0.31 -18.12 -14.33
CA GLU A 421 1.31 -18.21 -13.26
C GLU A 421 1.36 -19.63 -12.65
N VAL A 422 0.22 -20.32 -12.56
CA VAL A 422 0.17 -21.75 -12.18
C VAL A 422 1.02 -22.62 -13.11
N LEU A 423 1.08 -22.31 -14.41
CA LEU A 423 1.89 -23.04 -15.38
C LEU A 423 3.36 -22.62 -15.39
N ALA A 424 3.70 -21.44 -14.85
CA ALA A 424 5.05 -20.91 -14.75
C ALA A 424 5.88 -21.53 -13.61
N THR A 425 5.25 -22.23 -12.66
CA THR A 425 5.93 -22.89 -11.52
C THR A 425 5.33 -24.25 -11.19
N THR A 426 6.08 -25.14 -10.54
CA THR A 426 5.57 -26.42 -10.00
C THR A 426 5.10 -26.31 -8.55
N ASP A 427 5.08 -25.11 -7.98
CA ASP A 427 4.90 -24.88 -6.55
C ASP A 427 3.43 -24.87 -6.06
N ALA A 428 2.47 -25.00 -6.98
CA ALA A 428 1.04 -25.07 -6.69
C ALA A 428 0.39 -26.36 -7.24
N PRO A 429 0.75 -27.53 -6.68
CA PRO A 429 0.37 -28.82 -7.25
C PRO A 429 -1.15 -29.06 -7.25
N ALA A 430 -1.91 -28.49 -6.32
CA ALA A 430 -3.37 -28.66 -6.30
C ALA A 430 -4.05 -27.82 -7.39
N SER A 431 -3.64 -26.56 -7.55
CA SER A 431 -4.11 -25.72 -8.66
C SER A 431 -3.70 -26.26 -10.03
N ARG A 432 -2.51 -26.85 -10.17
CA ARG A 432 -2.08 -27.50 -11.42
C ARG A 432 -2.94 -28.71 -11.79
N ARG A 433 -3.23 -29.59 -10.82
CA ARG A 433 -4.19 -30.70 -11.01
C ARG A 433 -5.56 -30.19 -11.41
N ALA A 434 -6.07 -29.18 -10.70
CA ALA A 434 -7.38 -28.61 -11.00
C ALA A 434 -7.44 -27.98 -12.41
N LEU A 435 -6.37 -27.33 -12.86
CA LEU A 435 -6.25 -26.78 -14.21
C LEU A 435 -6.20 -27.89 -15.28
N ALA A 436 -5.38 -28.93 -15.06
CA ALA A 436 -5.29 -30.09 -15.96
C ALA A 436 -6.66 -30.77 -16.13
N ASP A 437 -7.36 -30.98 -15.03
CA ASP A 437 -8.72 -31.53 -15.00
C ASP A 437 -9.73 -30.62 -15.72
N HIS A 438 -9.67 -29.31 -15.46
CA HIS A 438 -10.55 -28.33 -16.10
C HIS A 438 -10.39 -28.36 -17.62
N LEU A 439 -9.14 -28.33 -18.11
CA LEU A 439 -8.83 -28.38 -19.55
C LEU A 439 -9.21 -29.75 -20.14
N SER A 440 -8.91 -30.85 -19.44
CA SER A 440 -9.32 -32.18 -19.88
C SER A 440 -10.83 -32.27 -20.11
N ARG A 441 -11.65 -31.79 -19.16
CA ARG A 441 -13.12 -31.73 -19.32
C ARG A 441 -13.54 -30.83 -20.48
N ARG A 442 -12.96 -29.64 -20.60
CA ARG A 442 -13.28 -28.67 -21.66
C ARG A 442 -13.03 -29.23 -23.07
N TYR A 443 -11.98 -30.04 -23.22
CA TYR A 443 -11.62 -30.67 -24.49
C TYR A 443 -12.13 -32.11 -24.63
N GLY A 444 -12.97 -32.59 -23.70
CA GLY A 444 -13.57 -33.93 -23.74
C GLY A 444 -12.57 -35.07 -23.59
N GLY A 445 -11.43 -34.83 -22.93
CA GLY A 445 -10.32 -35.78 -22.79
C GLY A 445 -9.44 -35.91 -24.04
N ASP A 446 -9.72 -35.16 -25.11
CA ASP A 446 -8.95 -35.21 -26.35
C ASP A 446 -7.74 -34.27 -26.31
N VAL A 447 -6.57 -34.83 -25.98
CA VAL A 447 -5.30 -34.07 -25.93
C VAL A 447 -4.86 -33.57 -27.31
N ALA A 448 -5.24 -34.24 -28.41
CA ALA A 448 -4.88 -33.80 -29.76
C ALA A 448 -5.64 -32.52 -30.11
N LYS A 449 -6.93 -32.44 -29.73
CA LYS A 449 -7.73 -31.21 -29.87
C LYS A 449 -7.17 -30.06 -29.04
N PHE A 450 -6.76 -30.33 -27.80
CA PHE A 450 -6.09 -29.34 -26.96
C PHE A 450 -4.78 -28.85 -27.57
N ASN A 451 -3.89 -29.76 -27.97
CA ASN A 451 -2.62 -29.44 -28.61
C ASN A 451 -2.80 -28.56 -29.85
N ALA A 452 -3.80 -28.85 -30.68
CA ALA A 452 -4.11 -28.04 -31.86
C ALA A 452 -4.60 -26.63 -31.48
N ALA A 453 -5.44 -26.50 -30.45
CA ALA A 453 -5.97 -25.20 -30.01
C ALA A 453 -4.90 -24.31 -29.35
N TRP A 454 -4.02 -24.91 -28.55
CA TRP A 454 -2.99 -24.22 -27.79
C TRP A 454 -1.64 -24.12 -28.52
N SER A 455 -1.48 -24.78 -29.68
CA SER A 455 -0.19 -24.89 -30.38
C SER A 455 0.92 -25.48 -29.49
N VAL A 456 0.57 -26.51 -28.72
CA VAL A 456 1.49 -27.23 -27.82
C VAL A 456 1.56 -28.71 -28.19
N GLY A 457 2.53 -29.42 -27.62
CA GLY A 457 2.73 -30.86 -27.87
C GLY A 457 2.80 -31.63 -26.56
N LEU A 458 1.64 -31.91 -25.95
CA LEU A 458 1.50 -32.78 -24.79
C LEU A 458 1.05 -34.18 -25.20
N SER A 459 1.55 -35.22 -24.54
CA SER A 459 1.06 -36.60 -24.70
C SER A 459 -0.21 -36.88 -23.88
N SER A 460 -0.45 -36.12 -22.81
CA SER A 460 -1.67 -36.18 -22.00
C SER A 460 -1.86 -34.88 -21.20
N PHE A 461 -3.07 -34.64 -20.69
CA PHE A 461 -3.33 -33.49 -19.80
C PHE A 461 -2.54 -33.55 -18.49
N ALA A 462 -2.17 -34.76 -18.02
CA ALA A 462 -1.36 -34.94 -16.80
C ALA A 462 0.02 -34.28 -16.90
N GLU A 463 0.55 -34.04 -18.11
CA GLU A 463 1.79 -33.28 -18.27
C GLU A 463 1.67 -31.83 -17.76
N LEU A 464 0.47 -31.25 -17.75
CA LEU A 464 0.24 -29.93 -17.18
C LEU A 464 0.47 -29.90 -15.67
N GLU A 465 0.56 -31.05 -14.99
CA GLU A 465 0.89 -31.09 -13.57
C GLU A 465 2.37 -30.85 -13.29
N THR A 466 3.27 -31.17 -14.24
CA THR A 466 4.73 -31.12 -14.01
C THR A 466 5.49 -30.25 -15.01
N ARG A 467 4.94 -29.99 -16.19
CA ARG A 467 5.61 -29.23 -17.26
C ARG A 467 5.49 -27.73 -17.05
N ILE A 468 6.62 -27.04 -16.93
CA ILE A 468 6.65 -25.57 -16.88
C ILE A 468 6.41 -25.01 -18.27
N ILE A 469 5.40 -24.14 -18.40
CA ILE A 469 5.01 -23.47 -19.65
C ILE A 469 4.81 -21.98 -19.32
N PRO A 470 5.90 -21.19 -19.28
CA PRO A 470 5.78 -19.76 -19.03
C PRO A 470 5.10 -19.09 -20.22
N HIS A 471 4.40 -17.98 -19.99
CA HIS A 471 3.74 -17.23 -21.06
C HIS A 471 2.70 -18.04 -21.87
N ALA A 472 2.07 -19.04 -21.24
CA ALA A 472 1.18 -19.98 -21.90
C ALA A 472 -0.01 -19.30 -22.62
N SER A 473 -0.51 -18.18 -22.07
CA SER A 473 -1.61 -17.42 -22.68
C SER A 473 -1.24 -16.84 -24.05
N ARG A 474 0.07 -16.69 -24.34
CA ARG A 474 0.56 -16.10 -25.59
C ARG A 474 0.70 -17.11 -26.72
N ALA A 475 0.50 -18.40 -26.45
CA ALA A 475 0.58 -19.45 -27.46
C ALA A 475 -0.56 -19.35 -28.49
N SER A 476 -1.77 -18.99 -28.04
CA SER A 476 -2.91 -18.69 -28.92
C SER A 476 -3.98 -17.88 -28.16
N ALA A 477 -4.90 -17.23 -28.89
CA ALA A 477 -6.05 -16.56 -28.26
C ALA A 477 -6.93 -17.53 -27.46
N VAL A 478 -7.05 -18.78 -27.91
CA VAL A 478 -7.81 -19.81 -27.19
C VAL A 478 -7.12 -20.18 -25.87
N ALA A 479 -5.78 -20.26 -25.85
CA ALA A 479 -5.03 -20.49 -24.62
C ALA A 479 -5.22 -19.36 -23.61
N HIS A 480 -5.21 -18.11 -24.09
CA HIS A 480 -5.53 -16.94 -23.27
C HIS A 480 -6.92 -17.07 -22.64
N ASP A 481 -7.96 -17.28 -23.45
CA ASP A 481 -9.36 -17.34 -22.98
C ASP A 481 -9.59 -18.50 -22.00
N ASP A 482 -9.02 -19.68 -22.27
CA ASP A 482 -9.12 -20.84 -21.40
C ASP A 482 -8.49 -20.57 -20.02
N LEU A 483 -7.34 -19.90 -19.99
CA LEU A 483 -6.63 -19.54 -18.75
C LEU A 483 -7.34 -18.41 -17.99
N ILE A 484 -7.93 -17.43 -18.69
CA ILE A 484 -8.77 -16.40 -18.06
C ILE A 484 -10.01 -17.02 -17.41
N ALA A 485 -10.67 -17.98 -18.09
CA ALA A 485 -11.81 -18.69 -17.53
C ALA A 485 -11.45 -19.46 -16.25
N PHE A 486 -10.29 -20.12 -16.21
CA PHE A 486 -9.82 -20.79 -14.99
C PHE A 486 -9.40 -19.81 -13.90
N SER A 487 -8.77 -18.67 -14.26
CA SER A 487 -8.40 -17.61 -13.32
C SER A 487 -9.62 -17.09 -12.55
N ARG A 488 -10.79 -16.95 -13.20
CA ARG A 488 -12.04 -16.60 -12.50
C ARG A 488 -12.42 -17.62 -11.43
N ILE A 489 -12.30 -18.92 -11.73
CA ILE A 489 -12.58 -19.97 -10.76
C ILE A 489 -11.63 -19.86 -9.56
N MET A 490 -10.35 -19.59 -9.82
CA MET A 490 -9.35 -19.42 -8.76
C MET A 490 -9.64 -18.20 -7.87
N ILE A 491 -9.92 -17.05 -8.48
CA ILE A 491 -10.24 -15.81 -7.76
C ILE A 491 -11.54 -15.97 -6.97
N ARG A 492 -12.57 -16.61 -7.53
CA ARG A 492 -13.80 -16.90 -6.77
C ARG A 492 -13.49 -17.73 -5.52
N ARG A 493 -12.71 -18.82 -5.63
CA ARG A 493 -12.34 -19.64 -4.46
C ARG A 493 -11.55 -18.84 -3.42
N TYR A 494 -10.64 -17.99 -3.88
CA TYR A 494 -9.85 -17.10 -3.03
C TYR A 494 -10.74 -16.17 -2.19
N VAL A 495 -11.84 -15.66 -2.75
CA VAL A 495 -12.80 -14.78 -2.06
C VAL A 495 -13.80 -15.56 -1.21
N GLU A 496 -14.37 -16.62 -1.78
CA GLU A 496 -15.53 -17.32 -1.25
C GLU A 496 -15.19 -18.12 0.01
N LEU A 497 -14.07 -18.84 0.04
CA LEU A 497 -13.74 -19.72 1.18
C LEU A 497 -13.52 -18.94 2.49
N PRO A 498 -12.71 -17.86 2.52
CA PRO A 498 -12.56 -17.04 3.73
C PRO A 498 -13.87 -16.34 4.11
N SER A 499 -14.62 -15.80 3.14
CA SER A 499 -15.89 -15.11 3.41
C SER A 499 -16.93 -16.02 4.05
N GLN A 500 -17.10 -17.24 3.52
CA GLN A 500 -18.02 -18.23 4.09
C GLN A 500 -17.55 -18.71 5.47
N ALA A 501 -16.24 -18.87 5.68
CA ALA A 501 -15.70 -19.22 6.99
C ALA A 501 -16.01 -18.12 8.03
N CYS A 502 -15.75 -16.85 7.69
CA CYS A 502 -16.07 -15.72 8.54
C CYS A 502 -17.57 -15.65 8.86
N ARG A 503 -18.45 -15.78 7.86
CA ARG A 503 -19.91 -15.74 8.08
C ARG A 503 -20.42 -16.85 9.01
N ARG A 504 -19.79 -18.03 9.03
CA ARG A 504 -20.14 -19.12 9.96
C ARG A 504 -19.80 -18.77 11.41
N VAL A 505 -18.75 -17.99 11.63
CA VAL A 505 -18.34 -17.53 12.97
C VAL A 505 -19.15 -16.31 13.38
N ASP A 506 -19.37 -15.37 12.47
CA ASP A 506 -20.04 -14.11 12.75
C ASP A 506 -21.11 -13.82 11.69
N PRO A 507 -22.38 -14.15 11.97
CA PRO A 507 -23.49 -13.91 11.05
C PRO A 507 -23.95 -12.45 11.03
N ASP A 508 -23.63 -11.67 12.07
CA ASP A 508 -24.27 -10.38 12.36
C ASP A 508 -23.50 -9.19 11.78
N HIS A 509 -22.16 -9.20 11.86
CA HIS A 509 -21.34 -8.08 11.37
C HIS A 509 -21.09 -8.13 9.86
N LEU A 510 -20.90 -6.94 9.27
CA LEU A 510 -20.70 -6.79 7.82
C LEU A 510 -19.32 -7.32 7.38
N ASN A 511 -19.31 -8.11 6.31
CA ASN A 511 -18.11 -8.39 5.53
C ASN A 511 -17.84 -7.20 4.59
N LEU A 512 -16.81 -6.41 4.92
CA LEU A 512 -16.47 -5.16 4.24
C LEU A 512 -15.53 -5.37 3.03
N GLY A 513 -15.27 -6.61 2.62
CA GLY A 513 -14.45 -6.92 1.46
C GLY A 513 -12.94 -6.86 1.72
N MET A 514 -12.16 -6.50 0.70
CA MET A 514 -10.70 -6.71 0.64
C MET A 514 -9.85 -5.44 0.49
N ARG A 515 -10.46 -4.25 0.46
CA ARG A 515 -9.78 -2.97 0.24
C ARG A 515 -8.86 -3.02 -0.98
N TYR A 516 -9.44 -3.24 -2.16
CA TYR A 516 -8.66 -3.27 -3.39
C TYR A 516 -8.03 -1.90 -3.66
N ALA A 517 -6.72 -1.85 -3.94
CA ALA A 517 -6.01 -0.60 -4.24
C ALA A 517 -6.63 0.15 -5.43
N TYR A 518 -7.13 -0.60 -6.40
CA TYR A 518 -7.95 -0.17 -7.53
C TYR A 518 -8.52 -1.42 -8.23
N VAL A 519 -9.57 -1.25 -9.03
CA VAL A 519 -10.14 -2.33 -9.84
C VAL A 519 -9.49 -2.30 -11.23
N ALA A 520 -8.37 -3.00 -11.37
CA ALA A 520 -7.57 -3.04 -12.60
C ALA A 520 -8.20 -3.84 -13.74
N SER A 521 -9.08 -4.79 -13.41
CA SER A 521 -9.81 -5.66 -14.33
C SER A 521 -11.08 -6.19 -13.67
N ASP A 522 -12.02 -6.66 -14.49
CA ASP A 522 -13.27 -7.27 -14.04
C ASP A 522 -13.07 -8.60 -13.30
N LEU A 523 -11.91 -9.26 -13.47
CA LEU A 523 -11.51 -10.43 -12.68
C LEU A 523 -11.50 -10.14 -11.17
N LEU A 524 -11.19 -8.91 -10.76
CA LEU A 524 -11.15 -8.53 -9.35
C LEU A 524 -12.54 -8.36 -8.72
N LEU A 525 -13.60 -8.34 -9.55
CA LEU A 525 -14.99 -8.30 -9.09
C LEU A 525 -15.56 -9.70 -8.82
N GLU A 526 -14.83 -10.74 -9.22
CA GLU A 526 -15.24 -12.13 -9.05
C GLU A 526 -15.37 -12.49 -7.56
N GLY A 527 -16.51 -13.07 -7.17
CA GLY A 527 -16.82 -13.39 -5.79
C GLY A 527 -17.31 -12.22 -4.93
N SER A 528 -17.53 -11.02 -5.52
CA SER A 528 -18.04 -9.85 -4.80
C SER A 528 -19.41 -10.06 -4.15
N ASP A 529 -20.22 -11.02 -4.63
CA ASP A 529 -21.47 -11.46 -4.02
C ASP A 529 -21.31 -12.06 -2.61
N CYS A 530 -20.07 -12.34 -2.18
CA CYS A 530 -19.75 -12.77 -0.82
C CYS A 530 -19.59 -11.61 0.18
N PHE A 531 -19.57 -10.37 -0.29
CA PHE A 531 -19.39 -9.16 0.53
C PHE A 531 -20.73 -8.49 0.80
N ASP A 532 -20.86 -7.82 1.95
CA ASP A 532 -21.98 -6.92 2.21
C ASP A 532 -21.68 -5.50 1.68
N VAL A 533 -20.41 -5.11 1.74
CA VAL A 533 -19.89 -3.83 1.25
C VAL A 533 -18.62 -4.11 0.45
N PHE A 534 -18.54 -3.56 -0.76
CA PHE A 534 -17.32 -3.66 -1.56
C PHE A 534 -16.39 -2.49 -1.22
N SER A 535 -15.15 -2.78 -0.82
CA SER A 535 -14.18 -1.76 -0.44
C SER A 535 -13.06 -1.56 -1.46
N ILE A 536 -12.74 -0.29 -1.71
CA ILE A 536 -11.60 0.15 -2.51
C ILE A 536 -10.79 1.18 -1.73
N ASN A 537 -9.48 1.16 -1.86
CA ASN A 537 -8.65 2.33 -1.55
C ASN A 537 -8.67 3.23 -2.79
N CYS A 538 -8.86 4.54 -2.62
CA CYS A 538 -9.11 5.42 -3.75
C CYS A 538 -8.34 6.73 -3.59
N TYR A 539 -7.04 6.66 -3.85
CA TYR A 539 -6.16 7.82 -3.90
C TYR A 539 -6.36 8.61 -5.19
N GLN A 540 -7.41 9.43 -5.24
CA GLN A 540 -7.75 10.33 -6.35
C GLN A 540 -8.11 11.72 -5.84
N MET A 541 -8.05 12.74 -6.71
CA MET A 541 -8.55 14.07 -6.35
C MET A 541 -10.08 14.10 -6.22
N ASP A 542 -10.78 13.36 -7.08
CA ASP A 542 -12.23 13.12 -7.02
C ASP A 542 -12.49 11.60 -7.12
N PRO A 543 -13.19 10.98 -6.16
CA PRO A 543 -13.44 9.54 -6.19
C PRO A 543 -14.69 9.14 -7.00
N THR A 544 -15.51 10.10 -7.45
CA THR A 544 -16.87 9.87 -7.97
C THR A 544 -16.91 8.80 -9.06
N ASP A 545 -16.06 8.92 -10.08
CA ASP A 545 -16.08 8.02 -11.23
C ASP A 545 -15.69 6.58 -10.85
N HIS A 546 -14.78 6.42 -9.90
CA HIS A 546 -14.34 5.11 -9.43
C HIS A 546 -15.43 4.43 -8.61
N ILE A 547 -16.05 5.17 -7.69
CA ILE A 547 -17.20 4.68 -6.91
C ILE A 547 -18.33 4.27 -7.85
N ASP A 548 -18.67 5.12 -8.82
CA ASP A 548 -19.76 4.87 -9.77
C ASP A 548 -19.50 3.65 -10.64
N ALA A 549 -18.29 3.52 -11.18
CA ALA A 549 -17.92 2.41 -12.04
C ALA A 549 -17.99 1.07 -11.29
N VAL A 550 -17.42 1.01 -10.09
CA VAL A 550 -17.42 -0.21 -9.26
C VAL A 550 -18.82 -0.50 -8.74
N GLY A 551 -19.51 0.49 -8.17
CA GLY A 551 -20.86 0.35 -7.65
C GLY A 551 -21.86 -0.17 -8.68
N LYS A 552 -21.81 0.34 -9.92
CA LYS A 552 -22.65 -0.17 -11.03
C LYS A 552 -22.28 -1.61 -11.42
N ALA A 553 -21.00 -1.96 -11.37
CA ALA A 553 -20.52 -3.27 -11.79
C ALA A 553 -20.87 -4.38 -10.78
N VAL A 554 -20.77 -4.12 -9.48
CA VAL A 554 -21.08 -5.11 -8.43
C VAL A 554 -22.48 -4.99 -7.84
N ASN A 555 -23.16 -3.86 -8.03
CA ASN A 555 -24.46 -3.54 -7.43
C ASN A 555 -24.48 -3.71 -5.89
N LEU A 556 -23.43 -3.23 -5.24
CA LEU A 556 -23.24 -3.24 -3.78
C LEU A 556 -22.91 -1.82 -3.29
N PRO A 557 -23.14 -1.52 -2.00
CA PRO A 557 -22.59 -0.31 -1.39
C PRO A 557 -21.06 -0.35 -1.44
N ILE A 558 -20.46 0.83 -1.66
CA ILE A 558 -19.03 1.03 -1.74
C ILE A 558 -18.52 1.74 -0.49
N MET A 559 -17.40 1.28 0.05
CA MET A 559 -16.66 1.98 1.09
C MET A 559 -15.26 2.31 0.59
N ILE A 560 -14.87 3.57 0.75
CA ILE A 560 -13.48 3.99 0.52
C ILE A 560 -12.69 3.66 1.78
N GLY A 561 -11.78 2.69 1.64
CA GLY A 561 -10.94 2.23 2.73
C GLY A 561 -9.82 3.22 3.07
N GLU A 562 -9.28 3.90 2.06
CA GLU A 562 -8.19 4.88 2.22
C GLU A 562 -8.30 5.98 1.17
N TYR A 563 -8.03 7.21 1.61
CA TYR A 563 -7.65 8.35 0.78
C TYR A 563 -6.84 9.33 1.62
N HIS A 564 -6.03 10.17 0.97
CA HIS A 564 -5.32 11.27 1.63
C HIS A 564 -4.89 12.36 0.67
N PHE A 565 -4.44 13.46 1.27
CA PHE A 565 -3.77 14.57 0.59
C PHE A 565 -2.60 15.00 1.45
N GLY A 566 -1.47 15.30 0.84
CA GLY A 566 -0.28 15.80 1.52
C GLY A 566 0.29 17.05 0.86
N ALA A 567 1.04 17.84 1.62
CA ALA A 567 1.66 19.06 1.15
C ALA A 567 3.09 19.18 1.69
N LEU A 568 3.91 20.03 1.06
CA LEU A 568 5.33 20.19 1.39
C LEU A 568 5.62 21.48 2.18
N ASP A 569 4.60 22.21 2.61
CA ASP A 569 4.72 23.47 3.36
C ASP A 569 4.90 23.26 4.88
N ARG A 570 5.09 22.00 5.32
CA ARG A 570 5.36 21.59 6.71
C ARG A 570 6.56 20.62 6.78
N GLY A 571 6.85 20.07 7.94
CA GLY A 571 8.16 19.44 8.24
C GLY A 571 8.63 18.32 7.31
N LEU A 572 7.74 17.45 6.82
CA LEU A 572 8.14 16.30 5.99
C LEU A 572 8.44 16.68 4.54
N VAL A 573 9.32 15.90 3.93
CA VAL A 573 9.88 16.16 2.60
C VAL A 573 9.17 15.38 1.49
N ALA A 574 8.19 14.56 1.82
CA ALA A 574 7.38 13.86 0.85
C ALA A 574 5.91 14.20 1.10
N ASN A 575 5.17 14.48 0.03
CA ASN A 575 3.79 14.91 0.12
C ASN A 575 2.89 13.71 0.46
N ALA A 576 2.54 12.90 -0.54
CA ALA A 576 1.54 11.85 -0.51
C ALA A 576 1.43 11.19 -1.89
N LEU A 577 0.60 10.16 -2.01
CA LEU A 577 0.10 9.68 -3.33
C LEU A 577 -0.68 10.76 -4.09
N ARG A 578 -1.28 11.74 -3.39
CA ARG A 578 -1.93 12.90 -3.98
C ARG A 578 -1.47 14.17 -3.27
N GLY A 579 -0.66 14.96 -3.96
CA GLY A 579 -0.13 16.22 -3.46
C GLY A 579 -1.08 17.40 -3.67
N VAL A 580 -1.10 18.31 -2.72
CA VAL A 580 -1.70 19.65 -2.81
C VAL A 580 -0.65 20.70 -2.40
N GLU A 581 -0.92 21.97 -2.66
CA GLU A 581 0.08 23.03 -2.52
C GLU A 581 0.39 23.38 -1.05
N SER A 582 -0.62 23.35 -0.16
CA SER A 582 -0.48 23.78 1.23
C SER A 582 -1.35 23.00 2.21
N GLN A 583 -1.14 23.17 3.52
CA GLN A 583 -2.06 22.63 4.54
C GLN A 583 -3.49 23.17 4.39
N ALA A 584 -3.66 24.42 3.94
CA ALA A 584 -4.98 24.97 3.65
C ALA A 584 -5.67 24.19 2.52
N ASP A 585 -4.93 23.86 1.47
CA ASP A 585 -5.45 23.04 0.37
C ASP A 585 -5.66 21.58 0.78
N ARG A 586 -4.94 21.07 1.79
CA ARG A 586 -5.22 19.74 2.38
C ARG A 586 -6.59 19.70 3.02
N GLY A 587 -6.96 20.73 3.78
CA GLY A 587 -8.31 20.87 4.36
C GLY A 587 -9.39 20.96 3.29
N ILE A 588 -9.17 21.78 2.25
CA ILE A 588 -10.08 21.90 1.10
C ILE A 588 -10.22 20.55 0.37
N GLY A 589 -9.11 19.86 0.13
CA GLY A 589 -9.08 18.55 -0.53
C GLY A 589 -9.83 17.49 0.26
N TYR A 590 -9.60 17.42 1.58
CA TYR A 590 -10.33 16.52 2.48
C TYR A 590 -11.85 16.74 2.37
N ARG A 591 -12.29 17.99 2.54
CA ARG A 591 -13.70 18.36 2.47
C ARG A 591 -14.31 18.03 1.11
N TYR A 592 -13.65 18.46 0.05
CA TYR A 592 -14.10 18.21 -1.33
C TYR A 592 -14.28 16.72 -1.57
N TYR A 593 -13.28 15.91 -1.26
CA TYR A 593 -13.33 14.46 -1.47
C TYR A 593 -14.48 13.82 -0.67
N LEU A 594 -14.62 14.18 0.61
CA LEU A 594 -15.63 13.59 1.49
C LEU A 594 -17.05 13.98 1.07
N GLU A 595 -17.29 15.23 0.70
CA GLU A 595 -18.59 15.70 0.19
C GLU A 595 -18.95 14.97 -1.12
N ARG A 596 -17.98 14.76 -2.03
CA ARG A 596 -18.18 14.03 -3.29
C ARG A 596 -18.50 12.55 -3.04
N ALA A 597 -17.77 11.91 -2.14
CA ALA A 597 -18.06 10.55 -1.70
C ALA A 597 -19.46 10.46 -1.09
N ALA A 598 -19.81 11.29 -0.11
CA ALA A 598 -21.11 11.28 0.57
C ALA A 598 -22.30 11.59 -0.37
N ALA A 599 -22.09 12.37 -1.44
CA ALA A 599 -23.09 12.64 -2.45
C ALA A 599 -23.33 11.46 -3.41
N ASN A 600 -22.38 10.53 -3.53
CA ASN A 600 -22.50 9.39 -4.44
C ASN A 600 -23.54 8.37 -3.94
N PRO A 601 -24.48 7.89 -4.79
CA PRO A 601 -25.51 6.95 -4.39
C PRO A 601 -25.02 5.57 -3.93
N TYR A 602 -23.81 5.16 -4.30
CA TYR A 602 -23.23 3.88 -3.88
C TYR A 602 -22.38 4.01 -2.62
N CYS A 603 -21.81 5.18 -2.35
CA CYS A 603 -20.85 5.32 -1.25
C CYS A 603 -21.54 5.40 0.11
N VAL A 604 -21.05 4.61 1.06
CA VAL A 604 -21.56 4.54 2.43
C VAL A 604 -20.52 4.88 3.50
N GLY A 605 -19.28 5.15 3.09
CA GLY A 605 -18.22 5.60 3.99
C GLY A 605 -16.91 5.89 3.27
N ALA A 606 -16.09 6.74 3.89
CA ALA A 606 -14.74 7.05 3.45
C ALA A 606 -13.82 7.25 4.65
N HIS A 607 -12.71 6.53 4.68
CA HIS A 607 -11.74 6.56 5.77
C HIS A 607 -10.44 7.23 5.34
N TYR A 608 -9.97 8.19 6.14
CA TYR A 608 -8.79 9.00 5.83
C TYR A 608 -7.53 8.31 6.34
N PHE A 609 -6.53 8.14 5.48
CA PHE A 609 -5.24 7.54 5.85
C PHE A 609 -4.22 8.66 6.10
N THR A 610 -3.88 9.07 7.33
CA THR A 610 -4.16 8.46 8.64
C THR A 610 -4.24 9.52 9.75
N VAL A 611 -4.36 9.09 11.02
CA VAL A 611 -4.34 10.00 12.17
C VAL A 611 -3.04 10.81 12.29
N ALA A 612 -1.87 10.22 12.04
CA ALA A 612 -0.57 10.82 12.32
C ALA A 612 0.35 10.78 11.10
N ASP A 613 1.22 11.78 11.00
CA ASP A 613 2.26 11.83 9.97
C ASP A 613 3.19 10.63 10.10
N GLU A 614 3.81 10.26 8.98
CA GLU A 614 4.81 9.22 8.98
C GLU A 614 6.17 9.72 9.50
N ALA A 615 7.06 8.78 9.83
CA ALA A 615 8.39 9.14 10.30
C ALA A 615 9.21 9.86 9.22
N THR A 616 10.01 10.85 9.63
CA THR A 616 10.86 11.66 8.73
C THR A 616 11.73 10.82 7.78
N LEU A 617 12.35 9.76 8.29
CA LEU A 617 13.21 8.85 7.51
C LEU A 617 12.46 7.59 7.05
N GLY A 618 11.14 7.65 7.06
CA GLY A 618 10.20 6.67 6.56
C GLY A 618 9.92 5.49 7.48
N ARG A 619 8.73 4.91 7.34
CA ARG A 619 8.30 3.70 8.03
C ARG A 619 9.03 2.45 7.52
N TYR A 620 8.59 1.26 7.92
CA TYR A 620 9.27 -0.01 7.61
C TYR A 620 9.54 -0.25 6.11
N ASP A 621 8.69 0.25 5.21
CA ASP A 621 8.86 0.15 3.76
C ASP A 621 9.49 1.40 3.13
N GLY A 622 9.70 2.46 3.90
CA GLY A 622 10.37 3.70 3.48
C GLY A 622 9.43 4.83 3.09
N GLU A 623 8.12 4.69 3.26
CA GLU A 623 7.15 5.79 3.12
C GLU A 623 7.32 6.84 4.23
N ASN A 624 7.37 8.13 3.87
CA ASN A 624 7.68 9.26 4.77
C ASN A 624 6.81 10.50 4.54
N TRP A 625 5.51 10.31 4.34
CA TRP A 625 4.57 11.31 3.82
C TRP A 625 3.91 12.22 4.87
N ASN A 626 3.64 13.47 4.49
CA ASN A 626 2.82 14.44 5.23
C ASN A 626 1.32 14.20 5.00
N ILE A 627 0.81 13.13 5.60
CA ILE A 627 -0.57 12.66 5.41
C ILE A 627 -1.36 12.55 6.72
N GLY A 628 -0.76 12.87 7.86
CA GLY A 628 -1.40 12.84 9.15
C GLY A 628 -2.37 13.99 9.37
N ILE A 629 -3.34 13.77 10.25
CA ILE A 629 -4.12 14.84 10.89
C ILE A 629 -3.25 15.58 11.92
N GLU A 630 -2.31 14.88 12.55
CA GLU A 630 -1.33 15.43 13.48
C GLU A 630 0.12 15.10 13.11
N ASP A 631 1.05 15.96 13.53
CA ASP A 631 2.49 15.77 13.35
C ASP A 631 3.12 14.83 14.40
N VAL A 632 4.44 14.61 14.29
CA VAL A 632 5.22 13.77 15.24
C VAL A 632 5.19 14.27 16.71
N CYS A 633 4.85 15.54 16.92
CA CYS A 633 4.68 16.16 18.23
C CYS A 633 3.22 16.15 18.70
N ARG A 634 2.33 15.44 17.98
CA ARG A 634 0.88 15.35 18.23
C ARG A 634 0.16 16.70 18.11
N ARG A 635 0.72 17.64 17.36
CA ARG A 635 0.05 18.90 17.04
C ARG A 635 -0.84 18.67 15.81
N PRO A 636 -2.16 18.95 15.89
CA PRO A 636 -3.02 18.82 14.73
C PRO A 636 -2.74 19.92 13.72
N TYR A 637 -2.88 19.59 12.44
CA TYR A 637 -2.97 20.58 11.37
C TYR A 637 -4.35 21.24 11.45
N VAL A 638 -4.40 22.47 11.95
CA VAL A 638 -5.66 23.20 12.20
C VAL A 638 -6.46 23.38 10.92
N GLU A 639 -5.77 23.57 9.79
CA GLU A 639 -6.38 23.70 8.47
C GLU A 639 -7.13 22.43 8.04
N PHE A 640 -6.62 21.26 8.43
CA PHE A 640 -7.31 19.99 8.20
C PHE A 640 -8.52 19.84 9.13
N VAL A 641 -8.36 20.19 10.41
CA VAL A 641 -9.43 20.09 11.41
C VAL A 641 -10.62 20.99 11.09
N ASP A 642 -10.37 22.18 10.54
CA ASP A 642 -11.40 23.15 10.16
C ASP A 642 -12.10 22.82 8.83
N GLY A 643 -11.45 22.03 7.96
CA GLY A 643 -11.94 21.67 6.62
C GLY A 643 -13.00 20.57 6.66
#